data_AF-K9PMV4-F1
#
_entry.id   AF-K9PMV4-F1
#
_cell.length_a   1.000
_cell.length_b   1.000
_cell.length_c   1.000
_cell.angle_alpha   90.00
_cell.angle_beta   90.00
_cell.angle_gamma   90.00
#
_symmetry.space_group_name_H-M   'P 1'
#
loop_
_entity.id
_entity.type
_entity.pdbx_description
1 polymer ?
#
loop_
_entity_poly.entity_id
_entity_poly.type
_entity_poly.pdbx_seq_one_letter_code
_entity_poly.pdbx_strand_id
1 'polypeptide(L)'
;MNEPCGCCEGLESLTPVSTANRPGLDALVYRVGTHGTFLETMKARLSSSDFPSLAQLKTRDANDPAIALLDAWATIADVLTFYQERIANEGYLRTATERRSVLELARLVGYSLRPGVAATVYPAFTMEIGYNQEGEIPAGTRIQSLPGPGELPQFFETAVKIPARTDWNNLKPRLTRPHYITRNNAEIKEQLYFQGISTNQKANDPLLLVFFESQGQQVWRRVQAVEVQSQENRTLVKLQTPKTASLLNEINHTSQNYPEPESQCPFEKLGSSVDGLLNGLLKPPSRPPANALQLGLKAQEIYQCESDIAPKLLTTLKPKLQDTLYTAWGNTPVTATSDLQSIQALRVKAAPFGANAPLKPVYDDRGRIAGYEEWAIAGTVAINVNVLLSDNRPQQATISIQRDTDTQSIFLSQEAIRSGTQVSVPGLTVRPSFLTTGGEFPSIIGISLTIQTAGANRVISMSQGTRTWNVNINPDPQQVVILGQVLRYSIARRKIAIAYLPDLLSVSEESPQEPSVEFKRTIALDAEYDQILPNSWVIIQHPNRDVIAQIEKVANIAKAAYGISGKVTQLTLKQEWLNNDDLTLDVFRKTTVYAQSEALTLAEEIINAPIQGNNIELGRLYDGLQPGRWLIVSGERADLGETTSVKASELVMLSGIKQNVAQINERELPGDQTHTFLQLAQPLNYQYKRDTVIIYGNVVKATHGETRTEVLGSGDGRKAFPQFPLRQPPLTYLAAPTPGGAASTLEMRVNNILWHETDSLAGLKPTERVYTIKIEDDGKTTVVFGNGESGARLPTGAENVRAVYRNGIGKVGNVKAEQINLLATRPLGLKAVINPLPATGGADRENRDRARRHAPLAVMSLDRLVSVQDYADFSRTFAGIDKASAVRLSDGRRQVVHLTIAGADDIPIDQNSDLYRNLSQALRQLGDPSQPVQIALRELMVLIISAKVKILPDYQWESVEPQIRQTLLDTFSFERRELGQDVTLSEVISTIQGVAGVDFVDVDILNSISETEAANPTQLIDKFANLTLKTRIPVNLARTQHAAQIAILSPTEPRTLLLNPMEVKP
;
A
#
# COMPACT_ATOMS: atom_id res chain seq x y z
N MET A 1 -42.04 -11.59 -71.35
CA MET A 1 -43.48 -11.45 -71.04
C MET A 1 -43.97 -10.22 -71.80
N ASN A 2 -44.97 -10.39 -72.67
CA ASN A 2 -45.65 -9.27 -73.31
C ASN A 2 -46.55 -8.64 -72.25
N GLU A 3 -46.16 -7.51 -71.68
CA GLU A 3 -47.09 -6.66 -70.93
C GLU A 3 -47.88 -5.81 -71.95
N PRO A 4 -49.23 -5.91 -71.97
CA PRO A 4 -50.04 -5.01 -72.79
C PRO A 4 -49.95 -3.58 -72.24
N CYS A 5 -49.92 -2.60 -73.13
CA CYS A 5 -49.98 -1.19 -72.76
C CYS A 5 -51.29 -0.91 -71.98
N GLY A 6 -51.16 -0.31 -70.80
CA GLY A 6 -52.27 0.06 -69.89
C GLY A 6 -53.21 1.16 -70.40
N CYS A 7 -53.43 1.27 -71.71
CA CYS A 7 -54.27 2.32 -72.32
C CYS A 7 -55.78 2.13 -72.09
N CYS A 8 -56.20 1.12 -71.33
CA CYS A 8 -57.60 0.82 -71.01
C CYS A 8 -57.90 0.74 -69.50
N GLU A 9 -56.95 1.04 -68.61
CA GLU A 9 -57.28 1.22 -67.18
C GLU A 9 -58.03 2.55 -67.02
N GLY A 10 -59.34 2.47 -66.74
CA GLY A 10 -60.13 3.64 -66.42
C GLY A 10 -59.60 4.35 -65.17
N LEU A 11 -59.89 5.65 -65.03
CA LEU A 11 -59.58 6.40 -63.81
C LEU A 11 -60.22 5.70 -62.60
N GLU A 12 -59.41 5.15 -61.69
CA GLU A 12 -59.88 4.44 -60.49
C GLU A 12 -59.84 5.35 -59.26
N SER A 13 -60.74 5.12 -58.30
CA SER A 13 -60.74 5.81 -57.01
C SER A 13 -59.63 5.24 -56.12
N LEU A 14 -58.49 5.93 -56.06
CA LEU A 14 -57.32 5.52 -55.27
C LEU A 14 -57.41 5.89 -53.77
N THR A 15 -58.40 6.70 -53.38
CA THR A 15 -58.59 7.17 -51.99
C THR A 15 -60.05 6.98 -51.52
N PRO A 16 -60.28 6.80 -50.21
CA PRO A 16 -59.29 6.77 -49.12
C PRO A 16 -58.54 5.44 -49.03
N VAL A 17 -57.24 5.49 -48.72
CA VAL A 17 -56.48 4.29 -48.30
C VAL A 17 -56.83 3.90 -46.85
N SER A 18 -56.60 2.64 -46.50
CA SER A 18 -56.90 2.12 -45.16
C SER A 18 -56.03 2.77 -44.07
N THR A 19 -56.65 3.16 -42.97
CA THR A 19 -55.96 3.65 -41.75
C THR A 19 -55.77 2.55 -40.69
N ALA A 20 -56.00 1.28 -41.05
CA ALA A 20 -55.83 0.16 -40.15
C ALA A 20 -54.34 -0.08 -39.86
N ASN A 21 -53.96 0.02 -38.58
CA ASN A 21 -52.59 -0.20 -38.12
C ASN A 21 -52.51 -1.47 -37.28
N ARG A 22 -51.45 -2.27 -37.47
CA ARG A 22 -51.17 -3.40 -36.58
C ARG A 22 -50.66 -2.88 -35.22
N PRO A 23 -50.93 -3.57 -34.10
CA PRO A 23 -50.29 -3.25 -32.83
C PRO A 23 -48.76 -3.34 -32.94
N GLY A 24 -48.03 -2.49 -32.23
CA GLY A 24 -46.56 -2.61 -32.19
C GLY A 24 -45.78 -1.90 -33.31
N LEU A 25 -46.40 -1.05 -34.16
CA LEU A 25 -45.69 -0.18 -35.13
C LEU A 25 -45.16 1.14 -34.57
N ASP A 26 -43.91 1.53 -34.86
CA ASP A 26 -43.28 2.74 -34.29
C ASP A 26 -43.84 4.06 -34.87
N ALA A 27 -44.69 3.97 -35.88
CA ALA A 27 -45.51 5.06 -36.39
C ALA A 27 -46.88 4.52 -36.84
N LEU A 28 -47.88 5.39 -36.81
CA LEU A 28 -49.22 5.14 -37.34
C LEU A 28 -49.31 5.70 -38.76
N VAL A 29 -49.82 4.89 -39.68
CA VAL A 29 -50.29 5.33 -40.99
C VAL A 29 -51.73 5.81 -40.81
N TYR A 30 -51.94 7.12 -40.93
CA TYR A 30 -53.27 7.74 -40.80
C TYR A 30 -53.60 8.61 -42.01
N ARG A 31 -52.64 8.78 -42.92
CA ARG A 31 -52.81 9.48 -44.17
C ARG A 31 -53.70 8.68 -45.13
N VAL A 32 -54.81 9.25 -45.56
CA VAL A 32 -55.80 8.58 -46.44
C VAL A 32 -55.55 8.83 -47.94
N GLY A 33 -54.53 9.63 -48.28
CA GLY A 33 -54.09 9.89 -49.65
C GLY A 33 -52.96 10.92 -49.74
N THR A 34 -52.32 11.01 -50.89
CA THR A 34 -51.47 12.14 -51.30
C THR A 34 -52.20 13.05 -52.27
N HIS A 35 -51.72 14.28 -52.48
CA HIS A 35 -52.21 15.21 -53.50
C HIS A 35 -52.52 14.50 -54.83
N GLY A 36 -51.57 13.76 -55.39
CA GLY A 36 -51.75 13.05 -56.65
C GLY A 36 -52.89 12.03 -56.60
N THR A 37 -52.96 11.21 -55.55
CA THR A 37 -54.03 10.20 -55.41
C THR A 37 -55.41 10.82 -55.18
N PHE A 38 -55.50 11.96 -54.48
CA PHE A 38 -56.76 12.68 -54.31
C PHE A 38 -57.23 13.32 -55.61
N LEU A 39 -56.32 13.95 -56.35
CA LEU A 39 -56.62 14.57 -57.63
C LEU A 39 -57.10 13.53 -58.65
N GLU A 40 -56.40 12.39 -58.75
CA GLU A 40 -56.81 11.30 -59.63
C GLU A 40 -58.15 10.69 -59.20
N THR A 41 -58.39 10.49 -57.90
CA THR A 41 -59.70 10.04 -57.38
C THR A 41 -60.83 11.02 -57.73
N MET A 42 -60.61 12.32 -57.59
CA MET A 42 -61.62 13.33 -57.92
C MET A 42 -61.88 13.41 -59.42
N LYS A 43 -60.83 13.33 -60.26
CA LYS A 43 -60.97 13.23 -61.73
C LYS A 43 -61.71 11.96 -62.16
N ALA A 44 -61.47 10.83 -61.48
CA ALA A 44 -62.21 9.58 -61.68
C ALA A 44 -63.70 9.77 -61.39
N ARG A 45 -64.02 10.40 -60.27
CA ARG A 45 -65.40 10.63 -59.82
C ARG A 45 -66.21 11.60 -60.69
N LEU A 46 -65.56 12.48 -61.46
CA LEU A 46 -66.27 13.32 -62.44
C LEU A 46 -67.05 12.49 -63.47
N SER A 47 -66.59 11.27 -63.76
CA SER A 47 -67.24 10.32 -64.69
C SER A 47 -68.05 9.23 -63.97
N SER A 48 -68.15 9.28 -62.64
CA SER A 48 -68.87 8.26 -61.85
C SER A 48 -70.39 8.37 -62.02
N SER A 49 -71.06 7.22 -62.03
CA SER A 49 -72.53 7.14 -61.97
C SER A 49 -73.11 7.72 -60.68
N ASP A 50 -72.30 7.88 -59.63
CA ASP A 50 -72.72 8.45 -58.35
C ASP A 50 -72.99 9.95 -58.45
N PHE A 51 -72.41 10.63 -59.45
CA PHE A 51 -72.52 12.08 -59.66
C PHE A 51 -72.92 12.39 -61.11
N PRO A 52 -74.13 12.01 -61.56
CA PRO A 52 -74.54 12.10 -62.97
C PRO A 52 -74.58 13.55 -63.49
N SER A 53 -74.78 14.53 -62.61
CA SER A 53 -74.74 15.96 -62.94
C SER A 53 -73.32 16.44 -63.31
N LEU A 54 -72.26 15.76 -62.84
CA LEU A 54 -70.87 16.09 -63.13
C LEU A 54 -70.33 15.41 -64.40
N ALA A 55 -71.03 14.39 -64.91
CA ALA A 55 -70.63 13.63 -66.11
C ALA A 55 -70.50 14.49 -67.39
N GLN A 56 -71.06 15.71 -67.38
CA GLN A 56 -70.90 16.68 -68.47
C GLN A 56 -69.52 17.36 -68.49
N LEU A 57 -68.76 17.31 -67.39
CA LEU A 57 -67.39 17.84 -67.30
C LEU A 57 -66.40 16.84 -67.92
N LYS A 58 -66.22 16.90 -69.25
CA LYS A 58 -65.44 15.91 -70.02
C LYS A 58 -63.94 16.21 -70.14
N THR A 59 -63.51 17.45 -69.93
CA THR A 59 -62.09 17.83 -70.04
C THR A 59 -61.28 17.34 -68.83
N ARG A 60 -60.02 17.00 -69.06
CA ARG A 60 -59.04 16.63 -68.01
C ARG A 60 -57.76 17.47 -68.11
N ASP A 61 -57.82 18.55 -68.89
CA ASP A 61 -56.71 19.50 -69.06
C ASP A 61 -56.46 20.25 -67.75
N ALA A 62 -55.20 20.41 -67.37
CA ALA A 62 -54.80 21.14 -66.16
C ALA A 62 -55.16 22.64 -66.23
N ASN A 63 -55.36 23.19 -67.44
CA ASN A 63 -55.76 24.59 -67.63
C ASN A 63 -57.27 24.83 -67.46
N ASP A 64 -58.08 23.77 -67.28
CA ASP A 64 -59.51 23.92 -67.07
C ASP A 64 -59.83 24.38 -65.63
N PRO A 65 -60.68 25.40 -65.41
CA PRO A 65 -61.00 25.89 -64.07
C PRO A 65 -61.59 24.84 -63.13
N ALA A 66 -62.34 23.85 -63.64
CA ALA A 66 -62.88 22.78 -62.80
C ALA A 66 -61.78 21.81 -62.36
N ILE A 67 -60.82 21.50 -63.22
CA ILE A 67 -59.64 20.68 -62.87
C ILE A 67 -58.72 21.44 -61.91
N ALA A 68 -58.51 22.74 -62.12
CA ALA A 68 -57.76 23.59 -61.19
C ALA A 68 -58.43 23.66 -59.80
N LEU A 69 -59.77 23.66 -59.73
CA LEU A 69 -60.49 23.58 -58.46
C LEU A 69 -60.32 22.23 -57.77
N LEU A 70 -60.33 21.12 -58.52
CA LEU A 70 -60.01 19.79 -57.97
C LEU A 70 -58.56 19.72 -57.48
N ASP A 71 -57.63 20.32 -58.20
CA ASP A 71 -56.21 20.39 -57.83
C ASP A 71 -55.99 21.19 -56.53
N ALA A 72 -56.67 22.33 -56.40
CA ALA A 72 -56.70 23.11 -55.15
C ALA A 72 -57.28 22.30 -53.98
N TRP A 73 -58.39 21.57 -54.20
CA TRP A 73 -58.97 20.70 -53.18
C TRP A 73 -58.08 19.51 -52.83
N ALA A 74 -57.37 18.94 -53.81
CA ALA A 74 -56.41 17.86 -53.59
C ALA A 74 -55.27 18.33 -52.70
N THR A 75 -54.80 19.56 -52.90
CA THR A 75 -53.79 20.21 -52.05
C THR A 75 -54.30 20.40 -50.63
N ILE A 76 -55.52 20.89 -50.44
CA ILE A 76 -56.14 21.04 -49.11
C ILE A 76 -56.25 19.67 -48.42
N ALA A 77 -56.77 18.67 -49.12
CA ALA A 77 -56.90 17.31 -48.60
C ALA A 77 -55.56 16.74 -48.17
N ASP A 78 -54.52 16.94 -49.00
CA ASP A 78 -53.15 16.50 -48.74
C ASP A 78 -52.57 17.09 -47.45
N VAL A 79 -52.71 18.40 -47.30
CA VAL A 79 -52.24 19.13 -46.10
C VAL A 79 -53.01 18.68 -44.86
N LEU A 80 -54.34 18.56 -44.94
CA LEU A 80 -55.16 18.13 -43.80
C LEU A 80 -54.81 16.73 -43.34
N THR A 81 -54.67 15.78 -44.27
CA THR A 81 -54.36 14.39 -43.91
C THR A 81 -52.93 14.24 -43.40
N PHE A 82 -51.98 15.04 -43.89
CA PHE A 82 -50.62 15.13 -43.35
C PHE A 82 -50.62 15.57 -41.88
N TYR A 83 -51.35 16.64 -41.54
CA TYR A 83 -51.43 17.10 -40.15
C TYR A 83 -52.18 16.13 -39.24
N GLN A 84 -53.26 15.50 -39.73
CA GLN A 84 -53.98 14.48 -38.95
C GLN A 84 -53.10 13.28 -38.59
N GLU A 85 -52.25 12.82 -39.52
CA GLU A 85 -51.31 11.74 -39.23
C GLU A 85 -50.29 12.15 -38.16
N ARG A 86 -49.75 13.37 -38.24
CA ARG A 86 -48.85 13.86 -37.19
C ARG A 86 -49.53 13.93 -35.84
N ILE A 87 -50.74 14.49 -35.76
CA ILE A 87 -51.53 14.54 -34.52
C ILE A 87 -51.82 13.13 -33.98
N ALA A 88 -52.19 12.18 -34.84
CA ALA A 88 -52.48 10.80 -34.44
C ALA A 88 -51.23 10.11 -33.84
N ASN A 89 -50.06 10.33 -34.44
CA ASN A 89 -48.80 9.82 -33.92
C ASN A 89 -48.45 10.41 -32.55
N GLU A 90 -48.78 11.67 -32.27
CA GLU A 90 -48.57 12.31 -30.96
C GLU A 90 -49.47 11.77 -29.83
N GLY A 91 -50.52 11.00 -30.16
CA GLY A 91 -51.50 10.49 -29.19
C GLY A 91 -51.04 9.30 -28.33
N TYR A 92 -49.94 8.63 -28.69
CA TYR A 92 -49.44 7.45 -27.97
C TYR A 92 -47.97 7.59 -27.62
N LEU A 93 -47.59 7.13 -26.42
CA LEU A 93 -46.24 7.30 -25.89
C LEU A 93 -45.15 6.78 -26.85
N ARG A 94 -45.43 5.65 -27.51
CA ARG A 94 -44.48 5.00 -28.42
C ARG A 94 -44.30 5.72 -29.76
N THR A 95 -45.37 6.30 -30.30
CA THR A 95 -45.37 6.95 -31.63
C THR A 95 -45.16 8.46 -31.55
N ALA A 96 -45.34 9.06 -30.38
CA ALA A 96 -45.19 10.49 -30.16
C ALA A 96 -43.75 10.93 -30.41
N THR A 97 -43.56 11.93 -31.27
CA THR A 97 -42.25 12.47 -31.62
C THR A 97 -41.96 13.77 -30.88
N GLU A 98 -42.98 14.55 -30.54
CA GLU A 98 -42.80 15.76 -29.76
C GLU A 98 -42.59 15.44 -28.28
N ARG A 99 -41.60 16.11 -27.68
CA ARG A 99 -41.31 15.95 -26.25
C ARG A 99 -42.51 16.33 -25.39
N ARG A 100 -43.21 17.42 -25.74
CA ARG A 100 -44.40 17.86 -25.01
C ARG A 100 -45.45 16.74 -24.91
N SER A 101 -45.75 16.05 -26.02
CA SER A 101 -46.72 14.95 -26.04
C SER A 101 -46.30 13.82 -25.12
N VAL A 102 -45.03 13.37 -25.22
CA VAL A 102 -44.47 12.33 -24.34
C VAL A 102 -44.61 12.71 -22.86
N LEU A 103 -44.37 13.98 -22.52
CA LEU A 103 -44.46 14.47 -21.14
C LEU A 103 -45.88 14.55 -20.62
N GLU A 104 -46.82 15.08 -21.40
CA GLU A 104 -48.22 15.13 -20.96
C GLU A 104 -48.79 13.71 -20.85
N LEU A 105 -48.47 12.81 -21.79
CA LEU A 105 -48.86 11.39 -21.71
C LEU A 105 -48.25 10.69 -20.49
N ALA A 106 -46.98 10.95 -20.17
CA ALA A 106 -46.33 10.40 -18.99
C ALA A 106 -46.95 10.96 -17.68
N ARG A 107 -47.32 12.24 -17.64
CA ARG A 107 -48.00 12.83 -16.47
C ARG A 107 -49.38 12.24 -16.22
N LEU A 108 -50.10 11.80 -17.26
CA LEU A 108 -51.39 11.11 -17.08
C LEU A 108 -51.27 9.85 -16.22
N VAL A 109 -50.10 9.20 -16.23
CA VAL A 109 -49.81 8.03 -15.40
C VAL A 109 -48.98 8.36 -14.15
N GLY A 110 -48.88 9.64 -13.78
CA GLY A 110 -48.14 10.10 -12.60
C GLY A 110 -46.62 10.10 -12.77
N TYR A 111 -46.09 9.90 -13.98
CA TYR A 111 -44.66 9.92 -14.23
C TYR A 111 -44.17 11.34 -14.55
N SER A 112 -43.19 11.80 -13.78
CA SER A 112 -42.42 13.01 -14.08
C SER A 112 -41.03 12.63 -14.57
N LEU A 113 -40.51 13.39 -15.55
CA LEU A 113 -39.12 13.26 -15.99
C LEU A 113 -38.18 13.29 -14.80
N ARG A 114 -37.23 12.36 -14.77
CA ARG A 114 -36.23 12.40 -13.73
C ARG A 114 -35.32 13.61 -13.89
N PRO A 115 -35.07 14.35 -12.80
CA PRO A 115 -34.09 15.41 -12.82
C PRO A 115 -32.69 14.81 -13.05
N GLY A 116 -31.73 15.66 -13.41
CA GLY A 116 -30.34 15.26 -13.24
C GLY A 116 -30.02 15.03 -11.75
N VAL A 117 -28.86 14.51 -11.42
CA VAL A 117 -28.36 14.46 -10.04
C VAL A 117 -26.96 15.02 -9.96
N ALA A 118 -26.63 15.64 -8.83
CA ALA A 118 -25.32 16.21 -8.58
C ALA A 118 -24.28 15.13 -8.25
N ALA A 119 -23.05 15.31 -8.75
CA ALA A 119 -21.92 14.48 -8.36
C ALA A 119 -21.54 14.70 -6.89
N THR A 120 -20.99 13.66 -6.27
CA THR A 120 -20.50 13.68 -4.88
C THR A 120 -18.99 13.49 -4.85
N VAL A 121 -18.32 14.18 -3.93
CA VAL A 121 -16.87 14.08 -3.72
C VAL A 121 -16.51 14.30 -2.26
N TYR A 122 -15.36 13.77 -1.83
CA TYR A 122 -14.78 13.99 -0.51
C TYR A 122 -13.46 14.78 -0.65
N PRO A 123 -13.51 16.11 -0.73
CA PRO A 123 -12.33 16.96 -0.71
C PRO A 123 -11.60 16.91 0.64
N ALA A 124 -10.27 16.97 0.57
CA ALA A 124 -9.36 17.19 1.67
C ALA A 124 -8.93 18.66 1.70
N PHE A 125 -9.06 19.29 2.86
CA PHE A 125 -8.70 20.68 3.07
C PHE A 125 -7.40 20.80 3.86
N THR A 126 -6.69 21.91 3.66
CA THR A 126 -5.54 22.31 4.47
C THR A 126 -5.85 23.61 5.17
N MET A 127 -5.60 23.68 6.47
CA MET A 127 -5.72 24.90 7.28
C MET A 127 -4.37 25.67 7.30
N GLU A 128 -4.40 26.98 7.46
CA GLU A 128 -3.22 27.79 7.78
C GLU A 128 -2.65 27.39 9.15
N ILE A 129 -1.38 27.74 9.40
CA ILE A 129 -0.73 27.43 10.69
C ILE A 129 -1.40 28.24 11.82
N GLY A 130 -1.71 27.58 12.93
CA GLY A 130 -2.27 28.20 14.15
C GLY A 130 -3.78 28.02 14.36
N TYR A 131 -4.49 27.35 13.46
CA TYR A 131 -5.94 27.15 13.52
C TYR A 131 -6.32 25.78 14.13
N ASN A 132 -5.83 25.47 15.33
CA ASN A 132 -6.13 24.20 16.02
C ASN A 132 -7.35 24.25 16.95
N GLN A 133 -7.72 25.43 17.46
CA GLN A 133 -8.83 25.57 18.41
C GLN A 133 -10.12 26.11 17.77
N GLU A 134 -10.01 27.04 16.83
CA GLU A 134 -11.15 27.75 16.20
C GLU A 134 -11.34 27.38 14.71
N GLY A 135 -10.58 26.40 14.21
CA GLY A 135 -10.65 26.00 12.80
C GLY A 135 -11.96 25.26 12.48
N GLU A 136 -12.70 25.77 11.50
CA GLU A 136 -13.93 25.16 11.01
C GLU A 136 -14.03 25.27 9.49
N ILE A 137 -14.62 24.26 8.87
CA ILE A 137 -15.05 24.29 7.48
C ILE A 137 -16.58 24.35 7.49
N PRO A 138 -17.19 25.52 7.23
CA PRO A 138 -18.65 25.66 7.18
C PRO A 138 -19.28 24.82 6.08
N ALA A 139 -20.55 24.44 6.26
CA ALA A 139 -21.38 24.00 5.14
C ALA A 139 -21.55 25.16 4.13
N GLY A 140 -21.64 24.85 2.85
CA GLY A 140 -21.68 25.85 1.77
C GLY A 140 -20.33 26.47 1.42
N THR A 141 -19.21 25.93 1.94
CA THR A 141 -17.87 26.32 1.48
C THR A 141 -17.73 25.91 0.01
N ARG A 142 -17.59 26.91 -0.87
CA ARG A 142 -17.47 26.73 -2.31
C ARG A 142 -16.03 26.40 -2.70
N ILE A 143 -15.88 25.34 -3.48
CA ILE A 143 -14.63 24.90 -4.13
C ILE A 143 -14.90 24.70 -5.61
N GLN A 144 -13.86 24.76 -6.44
CA GLN A 144 -14.02 24.66 -7.89
C GLN A 144 -12.96 23.77 -8.52
N SER A 145 -13.34 23.11 -9.61
CA SER A 145 -12.41 22.36 -10.46
C SER A 145 -11.59 23.28 -11.36
N LEU A 146 -10.38 22.84 -11.66
CA LEU A 146 -9.59 23.36 -12.76
C LEU A 146 -10.07 22.68 -14.06
N PRO A 147 -10.60 23.43 -15.05
CA PRO A 147 -11.09 22.82 -16.28
C PRO A 147 -9.97 22.26 -17.16
N GLY A 148 -10.23 21.15 -17.84
CA GLY A 148 -9.40 20.69 -18.95
C GLY A 148 -9.58 21.54 -20.21
N PRO A 149 -8.84 21.26 -21.30
CA PRO A 149 -9.01 21.95 -22.57
C PRO A 149 -10.45 21.83 -23.11
N GLY A 150 -11.13 22.96 -23.27
CA GLY A 150 -12.52 23.01 -23.76
C GLY A 150 -13.61 22.79 -22.69
N GLU A 151 -13.23 22.60 -21.41
CA GLU A 151 -14.16 22.45 -20.30
C GLU A 151 -14.38 23.78 -19.55
N LEU A 152 -15.50 23.88 -18.83
CA LEU A 152 -15.79 24.98 -17.91
C LEU A 152 -15.49 24.58 -16.46
N PRO A 153 -15.08 25.51 -15.57
CA PRO A 153 -14.96 25.23 -14.15
C PRO A 153 -16.26 24.71 -13.56
N GLN A 154 -16.18 23.69 -12.71
CA GLN A 154 -17.32 23.09 -12.01
C GLN A 154 -17.25 23.43 -10.52
N PHE A 155 -18.37 23.86 -9.94
CA PHE A 155 -18.45 24.31 -8.55
C PHE A 155 -19.02 23.23 -7.65
N PHE A 156 -18.48 23.12 -6.44
CA PHE A 156 -18.95 22.20 -5.41
C PHE A 156 -19.10 22.95 -4.09
N GLU A 157 -20.02 22.49 -3.26
CA GLU A 157 -20.24 23.03 -1.91
C GLU A 157 -20.17 21.91 -0.88
N THR A 158 -19.50 22.21 0.24
CA THR A 158 -19.45 21.32 1.41
C THR A 158 -20.85 21.12 1.98
N ALA A 159 -21.24 19.87 2.20
CA ALA A 159 -22.60 19.52 2.61
C ALA A 159 -22.86 19.74 4.11
N VAL A 160 -21.81 19.67 4.93
CA VAL A 160 -21.90 19.76 6.38
C VAL A 160 -20.77 20.62 6.93
N LYS A 161 -21.02 21.24 8.08
CA LYS A 161 -19.98 21.90 8.87
C LYS A 161 -19.14 20.84 9.58
N ILE A 162 -17.81 20.97 9.53
CA ILE A 162 -16.90 20.14 10.33
C ILE A 162 -15.85 21.00 11.06
N PRO A 163 -15.38 20.59 12.25
CA PRO A 163 -14.16 21.14 12.81
C PRO A 163 -12.97 20.71 11.95
N ALA A 164 -12.00 21.61 11.79
CA ALA A 164 -10.78 21.41 11.03
C ALA A 164 -9.59 21.94 11.80
N ARG A 165 -8.41 21.33 11.65
CA ARG A 165 -7.22 21.73 12.40
C ARG A 165 -5.98 21.76 11.52
N THR A 166 -5.06 22.65 11.87
CA THR A 166 -3.72 22.67 11.25
C THR A 166 -3.02 21.33 11.45
N ASP A 167 -3.10 20.75 12.66
CA ASP A 167 -2.40 19.50 12.95
C ASP A 167 -2.95 18.29 12.18
N TRP A 168 -4.16 18.39 11.63
CA TRP A 168 -4.76 17.33 10.79
C TRP A 168 -4.46 17.51 9.30
N ASN A 169 -3.69 18.54 8.95
CA ASN A 169 -3.15 18.69 7.61
C ASN A 169 -2.14 17.57 7.36
N ASN A 170 -2.35 16.80 6.31
CA ASN A 170 -1.36 15.86 5.76
C ASN A 170 -0.68 14.99 6.83
N LEU A 171 -1.46 14.36 7.71
CA LEU A 171 -0.95 13.50 8.79
C LEU A 171 0.01 12.46 8.20
N LYS A 172 1.12 12.22 8.90
CA LYS A 172 2.17 11.31 8.46
C LYS A 172 2.21 10.08 9.34
N PRO A 173 2.33 8.87 8.76
CA PRO A 173 2.64 7.70 9.55
C PRO A 173 4.02 7.85 10.18
N ARG A 174 4.26 7.10 11.25
CA ARG A 174 5.58 7.05 11.87
C ARG A 174 6.61 6.47 10.90
N LEU A 175 7.70 7.21 10.65
CA LEU A 175 8.75 6.82 9.69
C LEU A 175 9.95 6.16 10.38
N THR A 176 10.24 6.56 11.61
CA THR A 176 11.41 6.12 12.37
C THR A 176 11.03 5.75 13.81
N ARG A 177 11.85 4.93 14.46
CA ARG A 177 11.66 4.49 15.85
C ARG A 177 12.99 4.24 16.57
N PRO A 178 13.00 4.24 17.92
CA PRO A 178 14.14 3.76 18.69
C PRO A 178 14.56 2.34 18.29
N HIS A 179 15.86 2.08 18.32
CA HIS A 179 16.39 0.74 18.04
C HIS A 179 15.99 -0.24 19.15
N TYR A 180 15.34 -1.35 18.77
CA TYR A 180 15.11 -2.45 19.70
C TYR A 180 16.37 -3.33 19.82
N ILE A 181 17.27 -2.99 20.74
CA ILE A 181 18.52 -3.72 20.99
C ILE A 181 18.52 -4.22 22.44
N THR A 182 18.62 -5.53 22.60
CA THR A 182 18.74 -6.23 23.88
C THR A 182 19.95 -7.14 23.83
N ARG A 183 20.44 -7.60 24.98
CA ARG A 183 21.57 -8.53 25.03
C ARG A 183 21.36 -9.79 24.17
N ASN A 184 20.11 -10.27 24.10
CA ASN A 184 19.75 -11.49 23.37
C ASN A 184 19.72 -11.30 21.84
N ASN A 185 19.35 -10.10 21.35
CA ASN A 185 19.23 -9.86 19.91
C ASN A 185 20.46 -9.15 19.29
N ALA A 186 21.36 -8.61 20.10
CA ALA A 186 22.56 -7.90 19.64
C ALA A 186 23.46 -8.74 18.73
N GLU A 187 23.48 -10.06 18.91
CA GLU A 187 24.27 -10.99 18.09
C GLU A 187 23.68 -11.22 16.70
N ILE A 188 22.37 -11.05 16.55
CA ILE A 188 21.65 -11.26 15.28
C ILE A 188 21.25 -9.94 14.60
N LYS A 189 21.45 -8.79 15.25
CA LYS A 189 21.14 -7.49 14.66
C LYS A 189 21.96 -7.29 13.38
N GLU A 190 21.30 -6.95 12.28
CA GLU A 190 21.96 -6.84 10.98
C GLU A 190 22.40 -5.41 10.65
N GLN A 191 21.71 -4.41 11.19
CA GLN A 191 21.91 -3.02 10.82
C GLN A 191 21.75 -2.11 12.03
N LEU A 192 22.55 -1.04 12.06
CA LEU A 192 22.51 0.04 13.05
C LEU A 192 22.59 1.38 12.33
N TYR A 193 21.80 2.36 12.77
CA TYR A 193 21.92 3.73 12.31
C TYR A 193 22.60 4.58 13.39
N PHE A 194 23.62 5.34 13.00
CA PHE A 194 24.34 6.25 13.88
C PHE A 194 24.12 7.70 13.48
N GLN A 195 24.07 8.59 14.45
CA GLN A 195 23.89 10.02 14.25
C GLN A 195 25.14 10.63 13.58
N GLY A 196 24.94 11.45 12.55
CA GLY A 196 25.99 12.13 11.81
C GLY A 196 26.56 11.31 10.63
N ILE A 197 27.32 12.00 9.77
CA ILE A 197 27.95 11.44 8.56
C ILE A 197 29.43 11.05 8.75
N SER A 198 30.04 11.46 9.86
CA SER A 198 31.47 11.30 10.13
C SER A 198 31.76 10.23 11.18
N THR A 199 31.15 9.05 11.04
CA THR A 199 31.36 7.94 12.00
C THR A 199 32.72 7.27 11.84
N ASN A 200 33.45 7.53 10.74
CA ASN A 200 34.76 6.94 10.41
C ASN A 200 34.80 5.40 10.44
N GLN A 201 33.65 4.74 10.34
CA GLN A 201 33.55 3.28 10.30
C GLN A 201 33.94 2.73 8.93
N LYS A 202 34.60 1.57 8.92
CA LYS A 202 34.99 0.84 7.72
C LYS A 202 34.61 -0.64 7.83
N ALA A 203 34.58 -1.33 6.69
CA ALA A 203 34.37 -2.77 6.66
C ALA A 203 35.42 -3.49 7.53
N ASN A 204 34.96 -4.48 8.31
CA ASN A 204 35.66 -5.24 9.34
C ASN A 204 35.99 -4.52 10.65
N ASP A 205 35.63 -3.24 10.81
CA ASP A 205 35.85 -2.52 12.07
C ASP A 205 35.05 -3.17 13.23
N PRO A 206 35.61 -3.22 14.45
CA PRO A 206 34.92 -3.78 15.61
C PRO A 206 33.99 -2.75 16.25
N LEU A 207 32.76 -3.17 16.50
CA LEU A 207 31.78 -2.45 17.30
C LEU A 207 31.45 -3.25 18.56
N LEU A 208 31.53 -2.62 19.72
CA LEU A 208 31.22 -3.21 21.02
C LEU A 208 29.92 -2.60 21.56
N LEU A 209 28.90 -3.42 21.74
CA LEU A 209 27.65 -3.08 22.39
C LEU A 209 27.75 -3.41 23.89
N VAL A 210 27.63 -2.39 24.73
CA VAL A 210 27.78 -2.49 26.18
C VAL A 210 26.42 -2.33 26.84
N PHE A 211 25.92 -3.41 27.46
CA PHE A 211 24.67 -3.38 28.24
C PHE A 211 24.92 -3.12 29.71
N PHE A 212 25.85 -3.87 30.31
CA PHE A 212 26.32 -3.66 31.67
C PHE A 212 27.84 -3.76 31.73
N GLU A 213 28.46 -3.19 32.76
CA GLU A 213 29.91 -3.32 32.99
C GLU A 213 30.33 -4.73 33.43
N SER A 214 29.39 -5.51 33.99
CA SER A 214 29.66 -6.89 34.42
C SER A 214 30.06 -7.79 33.25
N GLN A 215 31.00 -8.71 33.50
CA GLN A 215 31.52 -9.61 32.48
C GLN A 215 30.42 -10.44 31.80
N GLY A 216 30.50 -10.59 30.47
CA GLY A 216 29.55 -11.38 29.68
C GLY A 216 28.31 -10.63 29.19
N GLN A 217 28.12 -9.39 29.67
CA GLN A 217 27.02 -8.51 29.27
C GLN A 217 27.40 -7.59 28.08
N GLN A 218 28.52 -7.85 27.41
CA GLN A 218 28.94 -7.14 26.22
C GLN A 218 28.83 -8.05 24.99
N VAL A 219 28.50 -7.46 23.85
CA VAL A 219 28.48 -8.15 22.55
C VAL A 219 29.30 -7.34 21.59
N TRP A 220 30.24 -7.97 20.91
CA TRP A 220 30.99 -7.30 19.86
C TRP A 220 30.64 -7.88 18.49
N ARG A 221 30.57 -7.01 17.49
CA ARG A 221 30.21 -7.33 16.10
C ARG A 221 31.20 -6.65 15.17
N ARG A 222 31.28 -7.14 13.94
CA ARG A 222 32.09 -6.53 12.89
C ARG A 222 31.20 -5.82 11.89
N VAL A 223 31.68 -4.69 11.40
CA VAL A 223 31.07 -3.97 10.30
C VAL A 223 31.25 -4.78 9.01
N GLN A 224 30.18 -4.95 8.25
CA GLN A 224 30.19 -5.50 6.90
C GLN A 224 30.33 -4.38 5.87
N ALA A 225 29.48 -3.36 5.97
CA ALA A 225 29.45 -2.21 5.05
C ALA A 225 28.94 -0.96 5.76
N VAL A 226 29.29 0.20 5.23
CA VAL A 226 28.90 1.51 5.75
C VAL A 226 28.33 2.34 4.61
N GLU A 227 27.19 2.97 4.84
CA GLU A 227 26.49 3.82 3.89
C GLU A 227 26.19 5.17 4.56
N VAL A 228 26.73 6.25 4.00
CA VAL A 228 26.53 7.61 4.51
C VAL A 228 25.26 8.19 3.91
N GLN A 229 24.32 8.60 4.77
CA GLN A 229 23.03 9.14 4.40
C GLN A 229 22.99 10.64 4.73
N SER A 230 23.56 11.43 3.82
CA SER A 230 23.81 12.87 4.05
C SER A 230 22.54 13.70 4.17
N GLN A 231 21.43 13.32 3.52
CA GLN A 231 20.17 14.07 3.59
C GLN A 231 19.52 13.97 4.98
N GLU A 232 19.69 12.83 5.64
CA GLU A 232 19.13 12.50 6.95
C GLU A 232 20.12 12.74 8.09
N ASN A 233 21.33 13.23 7.78
CA ASN A 233 22.43 13.46 8.72
C ASN A 233 22.73 12.22 9.59
N ARG A 234 22.83 11.04 8.96
CA ARG A 234 23.10 9.77 9.66
C ARG A 234 23.97 8.83 8.82
N THR A 235 24.47 7.77 9.46
CA THR A 235 25.24 6.71 8.81
C THR A 235 24.59 5.35 9.09
N LEU A 236 24.28 4.59 8.05
CA LEU A 236 23.85 3.19 8.14
C LEU A 236 25.08 2.28 8.19
N VAL A 237 25.16 1.43 9.20
CA VAL A 237 26.20 0.42 9.35
C VAL A 237 25.55 -0.95 9.31
N LYS A 238 25.92 -1.75 8.31
CA LYS A 238 25.52 -3.16 8.17
C LYS A 238 26.54 -4.02 8.93
N LEU A 239 26.07 -4.96 9.74
CA LEU A 239 26.87 -5.84 10.60
C LEU A 239 27.01 -7.24 9.98
N GLN A 240 28.17 -7.87 10.15
CA GLN A 240 28.42 -9.22 9.67
C GLN A 240 27.55 -10.26 10.39
N THR A 241 26.88 -11.12 9.64
CA THR A 241 26.06 -12.21 10.17
C THR A 241 26.95 -13.26 10.88
N PRO A 242 26.60 -13.73 12.09
CA PRO A 242 27.36 -14.78 12.78
C PRO A 242 27.42 -16.07 11.95
N LYS A 243 28.57 -16.76 11.96
CA LYS A 243 28.80 -18.04 11.24
C LYS A 243 27.80 -19.15 11.58
N THR A 244 27.09 -19.06 12.71
CA THR A 244 26.07 -20.05 13.14
C THR A 244 24.71 -19.85 12.46
N ALA A 245 24.42 -18.66 11.92
CA ALA A 245 23.16 -18.34 11.22
C ALA A 245 23.23 -18.61 9.70
N SER A 246 24.44 -18.74 9.15
CA SER A 246 24.68 -19.02 7.72
C SER A 246 24.28 -20.43 7.27
N LEU A 247 23.99 -21.36 8.19
CA LEU A 247 23.61 -22.74 7.84
C LEU A 247 22.11 -22.92 7.49
N LEU A 248 21.27 -21.90 7.67
CA LEU A 248 19.83 -21.95 7.36
C LEU A 248 19.43 -21.23 6.06
N ASN A 249 20.30 -20.39 5.50
CA ASN A 249 19.99 -19.54 4.34
C ASN A 249 20.55 -20.06 3.00
N GLU A 250 21.31 -21.16 2.98
CA GLU A 250 21.95 -21.70 1.76
C GLU A 250 21.16 -22.80 1.03
N ILE A 251 19.93 -23.14 1.44
CA ILE A 251 19.15 -24.24 0.79
C ILE A 251 18.23 -23.75 -0.36
N ASN A 252 18.04 -22.45 -0.58
CA ASN A 252 16.98 -21.94 -1.49
C ASN A 252 17.45 -21.27 -2.79
N HIS A 253 18.56 -21.67 -3.40
CA HIS A 253 18.84 -21.24 -4.78
C HIS A 253 19.51 -22.34 -5.60
N THR A 254 18.73 -23.07 -6.40
CA THR A 254 19.24 -23.72 -7.62
C THR A 254 18.26 -23.56 -8.79
N SER A 255 18.79 -22.88 -9.80
CA SER A 255 18.65 -23.14 -11.24
C SER A 255 17.31 -22.88 -11.93
N GLN A 256 17.26 -21.79 -12.69
CA GLN A 256 16.42 -21.69 -13.89
C GLN A 256 17.31 -21.48 -15.13
N ASN A 257 17.22 -22.45 -16.05
CA ASN A 257 17.75 -22.38 -17.40
C ASN A 257 16.91 -21.42 -18.24
N TYR A 258 17.55 -20.54 -19.00
CA TYR A 258 16.90 -19.67 -20.00
C TYR A 258 16.90 -20.36 -21.37
N PRO A 259 15.75 -20.49 -22.07
CA PRO A 259 15.71 -20.65 -23.51
C PRO A 259 15.83 -19.29 -24.23
N GLU A 260 16.32 -19.32 -25.47
CA GLU A 260 16.44 -18.17 -26.37
C GLU A 260 15.09 -17.48 -26.66
N PRO A 261 15.09 -16.17 -26.98
CA PRO A 261 13.87 -15.37 -27.01
C PRO A 261 13.10 -15.56 -28.31
N GLU A 262 12.01 -16.33 -28.26
CA GLU A 262 10.87 -16.05 -29.13
C GLU A 262 10.34 -14.66 -28.78
N SER A 263 9.85 -13.90 -29.77
CA SER A 263 9.37 -12.53 -29.58
C SER A 263 8.10 -12.52 -28.72
N GLN A 264 8.26 -12.61 -27.41
CA GLN A 264 7.18 -12.52 -26.45
C GLN A 264 6.64 -11.10 -26.46
N CYS A 265 5.32 -10.97 -26.60
CA CYS A 265 4.64 -9.69 -26.55
C CYS A 265 5.07 -8.98 -25.25
N PRO A 266 5.54 -7.71 -25.29
CA PRO A 266 5.93 -6.98 -24.08
C PRO A 266 4.87 -6.99 -22.97
N PHE A 267 3.60 -7.21 -23.36
CA PHE A 267 2.45 -7.34 -22.48
C PHE A 267 2.37 -8.67 -21.69
N GLU A 268 2.97 -9.76 -22.17
CA GLU A 268 3.00 -11.06 -21.45
C GLU A 268 3.74 -10.95 -20.12
N LYS A 269 4.83 -10.16 -20.09
CA LYS A 269 5.63 -9.90 -18.90
C LYS A 269 4.87 -9.15 -17.81
N LEU A 270 3.77 -8.46 -18.14
CA LEU A 270 2.92 -7.76 -17.17
C LEU A 270 1.91 -8.68 -16.46
N GLY A 271 1.60 -9.85 -17.02
CA GLY A 271 0.61 -10.79 -16.49
C GLY A 271 1.11 -12.15 -16.03
N SER A 272 2.35 -12.51 -16.35
CA SER A 272 2.93 -13.82 -16.02
C SER A 272 3.51 -13.92 -14.60
N SER A 273 3.58 -12.83 -13.83
CA SER A 273 3.89 -12.93 -12.40
C SER A 273 2.64 -13.40 -11.65
N VAL A 274 2.81 -14.31 -10.70
CA VAL A 274 1.71 -14.99 -9.96
C VAL A 274 0.78 -13.99 -9.22
N ASP A 275 1.21 -12.73 -9.05
CA ASP A 275 0.46 -11.59 -8.50
C ASP A 275 0.29 -10.40 -9.50
N GLY A 276 0.36 -10.66 -10.82
CA GLY A 276 0.40 -9.72 -11.95
C GLY A 276 0.00 -8.25 -11.71
N LEU A 277 0.85 -7.30 -12.13
CA LEU A 277 0.66 -5.84 -11.97
C LEU A 277 -0.77 -5.39 -12.34
N LEU A 278 -1.36 -5.97 -13.40
CA LEU A 278 -2.71 -5.61 -13.85
C LEU A 278 -3.82 -6.03 -12.87
N ASN A 279 -3.75 -7.25 -12.32
CA ASN A 279 -4.67 -7.71 -11.28
C ASN A 279 -4.53 -6.83 -10.02
N GLY A 280 -3.30 -6.46 -9.68
CA GLY A 280 -3.01 -5.50 -8.62
C GLY A 280 -3.67 -4.15 -8.86
N LEU A 281 -3.55 -3.58 -10.06
CA LEU A 281 -4.13 -2.28 -10.45
C LEU A 281 -5.66 -2.25 -10.39
N LEU A 282 -6.33 -3.37 -10.65
CA LEU A 282 -7.80 -3.47 -10.68
C LEU A 282 -8.45 -3.83 -9.35
N LYS A 283 -7.64 -4.09 -8.31
CA LYS A 283 -8.12 -4.24 -6.94
C LYS A 283 -8.94 -3.00 -6.55
N PRO A 284 -10.19 -3.12 -6.06
CA PRO A 284 -10.99 -1.97 -5.66
C PRO A 284 -10.51 -1.37 -4.33
N PRO A 285 -10.85 -0.12 -4.00
CA PRO A 285 -10.55 0.46 -2.69
C PRO A 285 -11.40 -0.17 -1.56
N SER A 286 -11.00 0.04 -0.30
CA SER A 286 -11.78 -0.33 0.88
C SER A 286 -13.15 0.35 0.91
N ARG A 287 -14.12 -0.34 1.53
CA ARG A 287 -15.52 0.07 1.58
C ARG A 287 -15.91 0.48 3.00
N PRO A 288 -15.77 1.76 3.39
CA PRO A 288 -16.15 2.22 4.71
C PRO A 288 -17.67 2.13 4.94
N PRO A 289 -18.13 2.17 6.21
CA PRO A 289 -19.56 2.31 6.54
C PRO A 289 -20.17 3.55 5.88
N ALA A 290 -21.49 3.55 5.62
CA ALA A 290 -22.12 4.66 4.90
C ALA A 290 -22.09 5.99 5.67
N ASN A 291 -22.14 5.92 7.01
CA ASN A 291 -22.06 7.07 7.91
C ASN A 291 -21.67 6.62 9.33
N ALA A 292 -21.43 7.60 10.21
CA ALA A 292 -20.98 7.36 11.58
C ALA A 292 -21.99 6.57 12.43
N LEU A 293 -23.29 6.57 12.10
CA LEU A 293 -24.31 5.81 12.85
C LEU A 293 -24.15 4.30 12.64
N GLN A 294 -23.47 3.87 11.58
CA GLN A 294 -23.24 2.47 11.26
C GLN A 294 -21.92 1.91 11.83
N LEU A 295 -21.18 2.69 12.63
CA LEU A 295 -19.91 2.26 13.22
C LEU A 295 -20.06 1.18 14.30
N GLY A 296 -21.23 1.07 14.94
CA GLY A 296 -21.47 0.07 15.99
C GLY A 296 -20.55 0.23 17.21
N LEU A 297 -20.26 1.47 17.63
CA LEU A 297 -19.34 1.77 18.73
C LEU A 297 -19.79 1.12 20.06
N LYS A 298 -18.89 0.41 20.74
CA LYS A 298 -19.14 -0.16 22.07
C LYS A 298 -18.55 0.73 23.16
N ALA A 299 -19.30 0.92 24.25
CA ALA A 299 -18.86 1.73 25.38
C ALA A 299 -17.54 1.22 25.98
N GLN A 300 -17.35 -0.10 26.09
CA GLN A 300 -16.10 -0.66 26.62
C GLN A 300 -14.88 -0.34 25.74
N GLU A 301 -15.07 -0.11 24.43
CA GLU A 301 -13.99 0.25 23.50
C GLU A 301 -13.68 1.75 23.55
N ILE A 302 -14.70 2.59 23.74
CA ILE A 302 -14.55 4.05 23.84
C ILE A 302 -13.81 4.47 25.13
N TYR A 303 -14.05 3.78 26.25
CA TYR A 303 -13.51 4.15 27.58
C TYR A 303 -12.29 3.31 28.02
N GLN A 304 -11.57 2.68 27.09
CA GLN A 304 -10.30 2.00 27.41
C GLN A 304 -9.24 2.99 27.89
N CYS A 305 -8.27 2.52 28.67
CA CYS A 305 -7.19 3.36 29.22
C CYS A 305 -6.37 4.05 28.13
N GLU A 306 -6.17 3.38 27.00
CA GLU A 306 -5.42 3.85 25.84
C GLU A 306 -6.26 4.78 24.95
N SER A 307 -7.56 4.96 25.24
CA SER A 307 -8.43 5.83 24.46
C SER A 307 -8.10 7.30 24.69
N ASP A 308 -8.26 8.10 23.64
CA ASP A 308 -8.09 9.56 23.69
C ASP A 308 -9.18 10.29 24.51
N ILE A 309 -10.14 9.57 25.10
CA ILE A 309 -11.24 10.18 25.86
C ILE A 309 -10.80 10.77 27.20
N ALA A 310 -9.93 10.09 27.95
CA ALA A 310 -9.45 10.54 29.25
C ALA A 310 -8.67 11.87 29.18
N PRO A 311 -7.65 12.03 28.30
CA PRO A 311 -6.95 13.31 28.15
C PRO A 311 -7.87 14.42 27.65
N LYS A 312 -8.85 14.13 26.78
CA LYS A 312 -9.88 15.10 26.36
C LYS A 312 -10.79 15.55 27.50
N LEU A 313 -11.23 14.64 28.35
CA LEU A 313 -12.02 15.00 29.54
C LEU A 313 -11.19 15.87 30.47
N LEU A 314 -9.90 15.58 30.64
CA LEU A 314 -8.99 16.39 31.45
C LEU A 314 -8.84 17.81 30.91
N THR A 315 -8.63 17.99 29.59
CA THR A 315 -8.57 19.34 28.99
C THR A 315 -9.91 20.07 29.03
N THR A 316 -11.03 19.35 28.94
CA THR A 316 -12.38 19.94 29.11
C THR A 316 -12.61 20.43 30.54
N LEU A 317 -12.22 19.64 31.55
CA LEU A 317 -12.35 19.99 32.97
C LEU A 317 -11.32 21.03 33.42
N LYS A 318 -10.17 21.10 32.75
CA LYS A 318 -9.06 22.04 33.02
C LYS A 318 -8.61 22.72 31.71
N PRO A 319 -9.35 23.73 31.21
CA PRO A 319 -9.05 24.38 29.93
C PRO A 319 -7.61 24.92 29.80
N LYS A 320 -6.98 25.31 30.91
CA LYS A 320 -5.57 25.77 30.93
C LYS A 320 -4.57 24.72 30.42
N LEU A 321 -4.94 23.43 30.41
CA LEU A 321 -4.09 22.33 29.92
C LEU A 321 -4.23 22.08 28.42
N GLN A 322 -5.19 22.71 27.74
CA GLN A 322 -5.53 22.39 26.35
C GLN A 322 -4.34 22.55 25.39
N ASP A 323 -3.53 23.60 25.55
CA ASP A 323 -2.39 23.88 24.67
C ASP A 323 -1.11 23.12 25.04
N THR A 324 -1.00 22.66 26.28
CA THR A 324 0.26 22.14 26.83
C THR A 324 0.23 20.64 27.09
N LEU A 325 -0.93 20.03 27.36
CA LEU A 325 -1.02 18.63 27.76
C LEU A 325 -0.48 17.67 26.69
N TYR A 326 -0.97 17.76 25.46
CA TYR A 326 -0.55 16.84 24.39
C TYR A 326 0.91 17.07 23.98
N THR A 327 1.35 18.33 23.97
CA THR A 327 2.76 18.67 23.71
C THR A 327 3.67 18.12 24.80
N ALA A 328 3.29 18.26 26.07
CA ALA A 328 4.06 17.73 27.19
C ALA A 328 4.06 16.20 27.21
N TRP A 329 2.91 15.57 27.00
CA TRP A 329 2.75 14.13 27.01
C TRP A 329 3.50 13.48 25.84
N GLY A 330 3.40 14.03 24.63
CA GLY A 330 4.14 13.56 23.46
C GLY A 330 5.66 13.62 23.64
N ASN A 331 6.17 14.64 24.36
CA ASN A 331 7.60 14.77 24.65
C ASN A 331 8.06 14.01 25.91
N THR A 332 7.15 13.36 26.64
CA THR A 332 7.50 12.60 27.84
C THR A 332 7.84 11.17 27.45
N PRO A 333 9.06 10.68 27.72
CA PRO A 333 9.38 9.25 27.54
C PRO A 333 8.57 8.45 28.57
N VAL A 334 7.73 7.54 28.09
CA VAL A 334 6.81 6.75 28.94
C VAL A 334 7.37 5.34 29.21
N THR A 335 8.28 4.89 28.36
CA THR A 335 8.89 3.56 28.42
C THR A 335 10.19 3.57 29.22
N ALA A 336 10.59 2.39 29.72
CA ALA A 336 11.87 2.23 30.40
C ALA A 336 13.05 2.61 29.49
N THR A 337 14.14 3.11 30.08
CA THR A 337 15.39 3.36 29.37
C THR A 337 15.99 2.05 28.85
N SER A 338 16.62 2.10 27.68
CA SER A 338 17.29 0.93 27.11
C SER A 338 18.38 0.39 28.04
N ASP A 339 18.47 -0.93 28.17
CA ASP A 339 19.59 -1.61 28.85
C ASP A 339 20.91 -1.39 28.10
N LEU A 340 20.88 -0.98 26.83
CA LEU A 340 22.07 -0.65 26.06
C LEU A 340 22.63 0.71 26.52
N GLN A 341 23.74 0.67 27.27
CA GLN A 341 24.40 1.87 27.80
C GLN A 341 25.20 2.61 26.72
N SER A 342 25.93 1.89 25.87
CA SER A 342 26.69 2.52 24.78
C SER A 342 27.06 1.53 23.67
N ILE A 343 27.33 2.08 22.48
CA ILE A 343 28.00 1.37 21.39
C ILE A 343 29.37 2.02 21.18
N GLN A 344 30.43 1.24 21.23
CA GLN A 344 31.81 1.71 21.16
C GLN A 344 32.46 1.22 19.88
N ALA A 345 33.09 2.13 19.15
CA ALA A 345 33.95 1.85 18.00
C ALA A 345 35.39 1.65 18.47
N LEU A 346 36.01 0.52 18.15
CA LEU A 346 37.41 0.28 18.57
C LEU A 346 38.34 0.68 17.41
N ARG A 347 38.97 1.85 17.54
CA ARG A 347 39.68 2.52 16.43
C ARG A 347 41.07 1.97 16.15
N VAL A 348 41.67 1.25 17.09
CA VAL A 348 43.03 0.74 16.97
C VAL A 348 43.01 -0.78 16.93
N LYS A 349 43.71 -1.35 15.93
CA LYS A 349 44.11 -2.77 15.89
C LYS A 349 45.61 -2.84 16.21
N ALA A 350 45.95 -3.51 17.30
CA ALA A 350 47.30 -3.69 17.81
C ALA A 350 47.58 -5.18 18.07
N ALA A 351 48.83 -5.51 18.36
CA ALA A 351 49.25 -6.84 18.80
C ALA A 351 49.96 -6.75 20.16
N PRO A 352 50.01 -7.81 20.96
CA PRO A 352 50.84 -7.82 22.16
C PRO A 352 52.34 -7.66 21.80
N PHE A 353 53.08 -6.91 22.61
CA PHE A 353 54.53 -6.76 22.48
C PHE A 353 55.21 -8.14 22.54
N GLY A 354 55.94 -8.47 21.47
CA GLY A 354 56.53 -9.80 21.28
C GLY A 354 55.86 -10.62 20.18
N ALA A 355 54.66 -10.26 19.72
CA ALA A 355 53.97 -10.98 18.62
C ALA A 355 54.81 -11.06 17.33
N ASN A 356 55.62 -10.05 17.05
CA ASN A 356 56.53 -10.01 15.91
C ASN A 356 58.00 -10.32 16.27
N ALA A 357 58.29 -10.74 17.51
CA ALA A 357 59.66 -11.07 17.91
C ALA A 357 60.17 -12.27 17.07
N PRO A 358 61.44 -12.30 16.64
CA PRO A 358 61.98 -13.48 15.97
C PRO A 358 61.94 -14.69 16.91
N LEU A 359 61.90 -15.91 16.36
CA LEU A 359 62.06 -17.11 17.18
C LEU A 359 63.42 -17.09 17.88
N LYS A 360 63.47 -17.62 19.10
CA LYS A 360 64.69 -17.69 19.90
C LYS A 360 65.66 -18.68 19.25
N PRO A 361 66.87 -18.27 18.84
CA PRO A 361 67.85 -19.20 18.29
C PRO A 361 68.37 -20.13 19.39
N VAL A 362 68.35 -21.43 19.13
CA VAL A 362 68.96 -22.46 19.98
C VAL A 362 70.34 -22.76 19.43
N TYR A 363 71.38 -22.65 20.25
CA TYR A 363 72.76 -22.91 19.84
C TYR A 363 73.18 -24.35 20.22
N ASP A 364 73.98 -24.99 19.37
CA ASP A 364 74.65 -26.26 19.67
C ASP A 364 75.86 -26.06 20.61
N ASP A 365 76.48 -27.16 21.05
CA ASP A 365 77.65 -27.14 21.94
C ASP A 365 78.91 -26.49 21.28
N ARG A 366 78.82 -26.03 20.03
CA ARG A 366 79.88 -25.31 19.28
C ARG A 366 79.48 -23.86 18.97
N GLY A 367 78.39 -23.36 19.53
CA GLY A 367 77.92 -21.98 19.34
C GLY A 367 77.29 -21.71 17.97
N ARG A 368 76.94 -22.74 17.18
CA ARG A 368 76.21 -22.59 15.92
C ARG A 368 74.71 -22.76 16.17
N ILE A 369 73.86 -22.13 15.35
CA ILE A 369 72.41 -22.26 15.50
C ILE A 369 71.99 -23.70 15.14
N ALA A 370 71.51 -24.44 16.12
CA ALA A 370 71.00 -25.81 16.01
C ALA A 370 69.50 -25.85 15.66
N GLY A 371 68.78 -24.76 15.90
CA GLY A 371 67.35 -24.64 15.63
C GLY A 371 66.76 -23.34 16.17
N TYR A 372 65.44 -23.23 16.13
CA TYR A 372 64.69 -22.09 16.65
C TYR A 372 63.57 -22.57 17.57
N GLU A 373 63.31 -21.86 18.65
CA GLU A 373 62.26 -22.14 19.62
C GLU A 373 61.43 -20.90 19.94
N GLU A 374 60.27 -21.08 20.58
CA GLU A 374 59.50 -19.94 21.08
C GLU A 374 60.04 -19.40 22.40
N TRP A 375 59.82 -18.11 22.62
CA TRP A 375 60.15 -17.47 23.89
C TRP A 375 59.11 -17.80 24.95
N ALA A 376 59.55 -18.03 26.19
CA ALA A 376 58.66 -18.10 27.34
C ALA A 376 58.21 -16.70 27.76
N ILE A 377 56.91 -16.49 27.97
CA ILE A 377 56.36 -15.13 28.18
C ILE A 377 56.58 -14.58 29.59
N ALA A 378 56.73 -15.45 30.58
CA ALA A 378 56.93 -15.07 31.98
C ALA A 378 58.31 -15.48 32.50
N GLY A 379 59.26 -15.72 31.59
CA GLY A 379 60.59 -16.25 31.91
C GLY A 379 60.63 -17.77 31.99
N THR A 380 61.77 -18.30 32.44
CA THR A 380 62.00 -19.75 32.59
C THR A 380 62.38 -20.08 34.02
N VAL A 381 61.98 -21.26 34.46
CA VAL A 381 62.39 -21.86 35.73
C VAL A 381 63.29 -23.04 35.43
N ALA A 382 64.50 -23.06 36.00
CA ALA A 382 65.43 -24.16 35.90
C ALA A 382 65.66 -24.82 37.27
N ILE A 383 65.43 -26.13 37.37
CA ILE A 383 65.75 -26.95 38.53
C ILE A 383 67.06 -27.69 38.21
N ASN A 384 68.12 -27.38 38.93
CA ASN A 384 69.41 -28.04 38.79
C ASN A 384 69.69 -28.88 40.02
N VAL A 385 70.03 -30.14 39.81
CA VAL A 385 70.42 -31.09 40.84
C VAL A 385 71.82 -31.58 40.49
N ASN A 386 72.78 -31.31 41.37
CA ASN A 386 74.16 -31.74 41.23
C ASN A 386 74.51 -32.67 42.40
N VAL A 387 74.75 -33.94 42.12
CA VAL A 387 75.14 -34.94 43.12
C VAL A 387 76.62 -35.25 42.96
N LEU A 388 77.41 -34.90 43.97
CA LEU A 388 78.83 -35.22 44.04
C LEU A 388 79.00 -36.69 44.46
N LEU A 389 79.84 -37.40 43.70
CA LEU A 389 80.11 -38.81 43.88
C LEU A 389 81.53 -39.02 44.39
N SER A 390 81.72 -39.98 45.29
CA SER A 390 83.04 -40.53 45.65
C SER A 390 82.90 -42.03 45.80
N ASP A 391 83.77 -42.80 45.15
CA ASP A 391 83.63 -44.25 44.96
C ASP A 391 82.26 -44.67 44.41
N ASN A 392 81.72 -43.86 43.49
CA ASN A 392 80.40 -44.03 42.89
C ASN A 392 79.23 -43.99 43.91
N ARG A 393 79.44 -43.44 45.11
CA ARG A 393 78.40 -43.22 46.13
C ARG A 393 78.07 -41.73 46.26
N PRO A 394 76.77 -41.36 46.43
CA PRO A 394 76.38 -39.98 46.71
C PRO A 394 76.99 -39.49 48.02
N GLN A 395 77.79 -38.41 47.95
CA GLN A 395 78.41 -37.79 49.12
C GLN A 395 77.72 -36.49 49.52
N GLN A 396 77.38 -35.66 48.55
CA GLN A 396 76.74 -34.37 48.73
C GLN A 396 75.82 -34.10 47.56
N ALA A 397 74.78 -33.29 47.76
CA ALA A 397 73.91 -32.87 46.68
C ALA A 397 73.57 -31.38 46.82
N THR A 398 73.69 -30.64 45.72
CA THR A 398 73.23 -29.26 45.62
C THR A 398 72.02 -29.21 44.71
N ILE A 399 70.91 -28.70 45.22
CA ILE A 399 69.67 -28.50 44.47
C ILE A 399 69.46 -27.00 44.37
N SER A 400 69.43 -26.46 43.16
CA SER A 400 69.07 -25.07 42.94
C SER A 400 67.84 -24.94 42.07
N ILE A 401 66.98 -23.99 42.40
CA ILE A 401 65.92 -23.50 41.52
C ILE A 401 66.28 -22.09 41.10
N GLN A 402 66.38 -21.87 39.80
CA GLN A 402 66.62 -20.59 39.20
C GLN A 402 65.33 -20.12 38.54
N ARG A 403 64.80 -18.97 38.94
CA ARG A 403 63.70 -18.28 38.28
C ARG A 403 64.27 -17.00 37.69
N ASP A 404 64.45 -17.01 36.38
CA ASP A 404 65.14 -15.91 35.68
C ASP A 404 66.56 -15.65 36.25
N THR A 405 66.82 -14.53 36.92
CA THR A 405 68.09 -14.23 37.60
C THR A 405 68.17 -14.71 39.05
N ASP A 406 67.04 -15.01 39.68
CA ASP A 406 66.98 -15.37 41.10
C ASP A 406 67.25 -16.86 41.28
N THR A 407 68.37 -17.18 41.93
CA THR A 407 68.76 -18.57 42.24
C THR A 407 68.62 -18.84 43.72
N GLN A 408 67.77 -19.79 44.08
CA GLN A 408 67.68 -20.35 45.43
C GLN A 408 68.34 -21.72 45.43
N SER A 409 69.19 -22.00 46.41
CA SER A 409 69.92 -23.26 46.49
C SER A 409 69.81 -23.91 47.87
N ILE A 410 69.71 -25.22 47.89
CA ILE A 410 69.83 -26.08 49.07
C ILE A 410 71.05 -26.97 48.89
N PHE A 411 71.87 -27.04 49.93
CA PHE A 411 72.98 -27.98 50.02
C PHE A 411 72.61 -29.10 50.99
N LEU A 412 72.78 -30.35 50.57
CA LEU A 412 72.59 -31.55 51.37
C LEU A 412 73.95 -32.19 51.67
N SER A 413 74.28 -32.28 52.96
CA SER A 413 75.46 -33.00 53.44
C SER A 413 75.27 -34.52 53.34
N GLN A 414 76.38 -35.26 53.44
CA GLN A 414 76.37 -36.73 53.44
C GLN A 414 75.44 -37.31 54.52
N GLU A 415 75.42 -36.68 55.70
CA GLU A 415 74.59 -37.10 56.82
C GLU A 415 73.10 -36.87 56.52
N ALA A 416 72.74 -35.69 55.98
CA ALA A 416 71.38 -35.37 55.61
C ALA A 416 70.83 -36.31 54.51
N ILE A 417 71.67 -36.73 53.57
CA ILE A 417 71.33 -37.70 52.53
C ILE A 417 71.03 -39.09 53.15
N ARG A 418 71.83 -39.54 54.12
CA ARG A 418 71.68 -40.85 54.77
C ARG A 418 70.51 -40.91 55.75
N SER A 419 70.29 -39.86 56.54
CA SER A 419 69.20 -39.78 57.53
C SER A 419 67.85 -39.42 56.90
N GLY A 420 67.85 -38.94 55.66
CA GLY A 420 66.65 -38.46 54.97
C GLY A 420 66.10 -37.15 55.54
N THR A 421 66.97 -36.33 56.15
CA THR A 421 66.59 -35.06 56.79
C THR A 421 66.09 -34.07 55.74
N GLN A 422 64.85 -33.60 55.91
CA GLN A 422 64.27 -32.57 55.06
C GLN A 422 64.95 -31.22 55.31
N VAL A 423 65.27 -30.52 54.22
CA VAL A 423 65.84 -29.16 54.27
C VAL A 423 64.92 -28.23 53.46
N SER A 424 64.60 -27.08 54.03
CA SER A 424 63.67 -26.10 53.44
C SER A 424 64.28 -24.70 53.46
N VAL A 425 64.19 -24.00 52.34
CA VAL A 425 64.40 -22.55 52.21
C VAL A 425 63.11 -21.92 51.64
N PRO A 426 62.89 -20.61 51.75
CA PRO A 426 61.66 -19.98 51.26
C PRO A 426 61.40 -20.30 49.77
N GLY A 427 60.34 -21.08 49.48
CA GLY A 427 59.95 -21.44 48.12
C GLY A 427 60.60 -22.69 47.51
N LEU A 428 61.46 -23.40 48.26
CA LEU A 428 62.09 -24.66 47.86
C LEU A 428 62.24 -25.59 49.08
N THR A 429 61.64 -26.77 49.04
CA THR A 429 61.81 -27.82 50.05
C THR A 429 62.33 -29.08 49.38
N VAL A 430 63.37 -29.68 49.95
CA VAL A 430 63.96 -30.90 49.43
C VAL A 430 64.05 -31.95 50.53
N ARG A 431 63.53 -33.13 50.24
CA ARG A 431 63.63 -34.30 51.10
C ARG A 431 64.43 -35.40 50.38
N PRO A 432 65.66 -35.71 50.80
CA PRO A 432 66.39 -36.85 50.27
C PRO A 432 65.89 -38.15 50.89
N SER A 433 66.05 -39.23 50.14
CA SER A 433 65.87 -40.60 50.59
C SER A 433 66.98 -41.44 49.98
N PHE A 434 67.73 -42.14 50.83
CA PHE A 434 68.80 -43.00 50.38
C PHE A 434 68.21 -44.31 49.85
N LEU A 435 68.60 -44.70 48.62
CA LEU A 435 68.10 -45.91 47.98
C LEU A 435 69.07 -47.05 48.25
N THR A 436 68.60 -48.08 48.96
CA THR A 436 69.29 -49.38 49.08
C THR A 436 68.29 -50.49 48.83
N THR A 437 68.63 -51.44 47.96
CA THR A 437 67.80 -52.62 47.68
C THR A 437 68.59 -53.89 47.95
N GLY A 438 68.18 -54.63 48.99
CA GLY A 438 68.54 -56.03 49.26
C GLY A 438 69.67 -56.28 50.29
N GLY A 439 69.30 -56.84 51.45
CA GLY A 439 70.14 -57.66 52.34
C GLY A 439 71.40 -57.03 52.98
N GLU A 440 72.09 -57.81 53.83
CA GLU A 440 73.30 -57.41 54.61
C GLU A 440 74.47 -56.86 53.77
N PHE A 441 74.40 -56.90 52.43
CA PHE A 441 75.36 -56.29 51.50
C PHE A 441 74.61 -55.61 50.34
N PRO A 442 74.33 -54.29 50.39
CA PRO A 442 73.52 -53.64 49.35
C PRO A 442 74.25 -53.57 48.01
N SER A 443 73.63 -54.10 46.96
CA SER A 443 74.16 -54.15 45.59
C SER A 443 73.79 -52.95 44.71
N ILE A 444 72.87 -52.08 45.15
CA ILE A 444 72.49 -50.85 44.45
C ILE A 444 72.52 -49.71 45.46
N ILE A 445 73.25 -48.64 45.14
CA ILE A 445 73.36 -47.43 45.95
C ILE A 445 72.81 -46.27 45.11
N GLY A 446 71.95 -45.44 45.71
CA GLY A 446 71.35 -44.32 45.02
C GLY A 446 70.74 -43.27 45.94
N ILE A 447 70.20 -42.23 45.34
CA ILE A 447 69.51 -41.14 46.03
C ILE A 447 68.21 -40.84 45.31
N SER A 448 67.13 -40.65 46.06
CA SER A 448 65.88 -40.08 45.54
C SER A 448 65.58 -38.78 46.25
N LEU A 449 65.35 -37.74 45.47
CA LEU A 449 65.10 -36.37 45.94
C LEU A 449 63.66 -36.01 45.64
N THR A 450 62.86 -35.80 46.69
CA THR A 450 61.54 -35.17 46.57
C THR A 450 61.70 -33.67 46.69
N ILE A 451 61.49 -32.94 45.59
CA ILE A 451 61.66 -31.50 45.46
C ILE A 451 60.27 -30.88 45.38
N GLN A 452 59.94 -30.02 46.33
CA GLN A 452 58.70 -29.28 46.38
C GLN A 452 58.97 -27.78 46.17
N THR A 453 58.28 -27.20 45.21
CA THR A 453 58.39 -25.78 44.85
C THR A 453 57.00 -25.15 44.75
N ALA A 454 56.92 -23.82 44.75
CA ALA A 454 55.64 -23.10 44.64
C ALA A 454 54.86 -23.38 43.34
N GLY A 455 55.48 -23.96 42.30
CA GLY A 455 54.84 -24.21 40.99
C GLY A 455 54.92 -25.65 40.49
N ALA A 456 55.75 -26.52 41.09
CA ALA A 456 55.89 -27.91 40.66
C ALA A 456 56.49 -28.80 41.76
N ASN A 457 55.97 -30.01 41.91
CA ASN A 457 56.59 -31.08 42.70
C ASN A 457 57.30 -32.06 41.76
N ARG A 458 58.52 -32.46 42.12
CA ARG A 458 59.34 -33.40 41.36
C ARG A 458 59.93 -34.46 42.26
N VAL A 459 60.02 -35.68 41.76
CA VAL A 459 60.79 -36.76 42.39
C VAL A 459 61.86 -37.19 41.41
N ILE A 460 63.12 -36.93 41.75
CA ILE A 460 64.28 -37.28 40.93
C ILE A 460 65.03 -38.40 41.65
N SER A 461 65.00 -39.60 41.09
CA SER A 461 65.69 -40.78 41.61
C SER A 461 66.89 -41.12 40.73
N MET A 462 68.05 -41.27 41.34
CA MET A 462 69.32 -41.62 40.70
C MET A 462 69.86 -42.87 41.38
N SER A 463 70.02 -43.97 40.64
CA SER A 463 70.53 -45.23 41.19
C SER A 463 71.65 -45.82 40.34
N GLN A 464 72.63 -46.41 41.00
CA GLN A 464 73.82 -46.94 40.37
C GLN A 464 73.54 -48.31 39.72
N GLY A 465 73.89 -48.46 38.44
CA GLY A 465 74.00 -49.74 37.72
C GLY A 465 75.43 -50.29 37.72
N THR A 466 75.72 -51.30 36.89
CA THR A 466 77.07 -51.92 36.83
C THR A 466 78.15 -50.99 36.26
N ARG A 467 77.82 -50.18 35.24
CA ARG A 467 78.67 -49.14 34.62
C ARG A 467 77.88 -47.89 34.18
N THR A 468 76.67 -47.74 34.68
CA THR A 468 75.69 -46.72 34.26
C THR A 468 75.03 -46.11 35.49
N TRP A 469 74.40 -44.95 35.30
CA TRP A 469 73.43 -44.41 36.25
C TRP A 469 72.03 -44.42 35.64
N ASN A 470 71.07 -44.91 36.44
CA ASN A 470 69.65 -44.90 36.15
C ASN A 470 69.03 -43.64 36.76
N VAL A 471 68.52 -42.75 35.92
CA VAL A 471 67.90 -41.48 36.34
C VAL A 471 66.43 -41.48 35.99
N ASN A 472 65.57 -41.35 36.98
CA ASN A 472 64.12 -41.29 36.85
C ASN A 472 63.61 -39.95 37.38
N ILE A 473 62.91 -39.18 36.53
CA ILE A 473 62.29 -37.90 36.86
C ILE A 473 60.78 -38.10 36.75
N ASN A 474 60.09 -38.45 37.83
CA ASN A 474 58.67 -38.87 37.77
C ASN A 474 57.77 -37.75 37.20
N PRO A 475 56.88 -38.02 36.20
CA PRO A 475 56.51 -39.32 35.61
C PRO A 475 57.22 -39.69 34.30
N ASP A 476 58.36 -39.05 33.99
CA ASP A 476 59.08 -39.28 32.74
C ASP A 476 59.72 -40.69 32.69
N PRO A 477 59.89 -41.27 31.49
CA PRO A 477 60.57 -42.56 31.34
C PRO A 477 61.99 -42.52 31.90
N GLN A 478 62.38 -43.58 32.60
CA GLN A 478 63.73 -43.73 33.14
C GLN A 478 64.79 -43.63 32.03
N GLN A 479 65.80 -42.81 32.28
CA GLN A 479 66.96 -42.64 31.40
C GLN A 479 68.18 -43.36 31.97
N VAL A 480 69.05 -43.85 31.09
CA VAL A 480 70.31 -44.51 31.45
C VAL A 480 71.45 -43.70 30.85
N VAL A 481 72.41 -43.27 31.68
CA VAL A 481 73.59 -42.51 31.24
C VAL A 481 74.89 -43.25 31.56
N ILE A 482 75.84 -43.20 30.63
CA ILE A 482 77.21 -43.74 30.79
C ILE A 482 78.22 -42.62 31.10
N LEU A 483 79.37 -43.00 31.66
CA LEU A 483 80.42 -42.06 32.04
C LEU A 483 80.89 -41.23 30.82
N GLY A 484 80.91 -39.91 30.97
CA GLY A 484 81.27 -38.94 29.92
C GLY A 484 80.10 -38.49 29.03
N GLN A 485 78.90 -39.02 29.23
CA GLN A 485 77.72 -38.67 28.44
C GLN A 485 76.96 -37.48 29.04
N VAL A 486 76.53 -36.55 28.18
CA VAL A 486 75.50 -35.54 28.46
C VAL A 486 74.29 -35.86 27.58
N LEU A 487 73.21 -36.35 28.18
CA LEU A 487 71.95 -36.62 27.51
C LEU A 487 71.08 -35.37 27.58
N ARG A 488 70.70 -34.81 26.43
CA ARG A 488 69.75 -33.69 26.34
C ARG A 488 68.50 -34.13 25.60
N TYR A 489 67.33 -33.90 26.17
CA TYR A 489 66.04 -34.16 25.52
C TYR A 489 64.97 -33.19 26.01
N SER A 490 63.88 -33.07 25.27
CA SER A 490 62.74 -32.22 25.62
C SER A 490 61.49 -33.07 25.76
N ILE A 491 60.74 -32.89 26.84
CA ILE A 491 59.49 -33.61 27.12
C ILE A 491 58.48 -32.67 27.77
N ALA A 492 57.24 -32.66 27.29
CA ALA A 492 56.15 -31.83 27.85
C ALA A 492 56.55 -30.36 28.11
N ARG A 493 57.21 -29.71 27.14
CA ARG A 493 57.73 -28.32 27.20
C ARG A 493 58.86 -28.08 28.23
N ARG A 494 59.42 -29.14 28.81
CA ARG A 494 60.58 -29.11 29.70
C ARG A 494 61.82 -29.59 28.94
N LYS A 495 62.94 -28.91 29.11
CA LYS A 495 64.26 -29.33 28.61
C LYS A 495 65.00 -30.01 29.74
N ILE A 496 65.42 -31.24 29.53
CA ILE A 496 66.14 -32.02 30.52
C ILE A 496 67.55 -32.28 29.99
N ALA A 497 68.54 -31.97 30.80
CA ALA A 497 69.93 -32.35 30.59
C ALA A 497 70.41 -33.22 31.75
N ILE A 498 70.90 -34.41 31.44
CA ILE A 498 71.48 -35.35 32.42
C ILE A 498 72.95 -35.56 32.05
N ALA A 499 73.87 -35.26 32.95
CA ALA A 499 75.29 -35.49 32.72
C ALA A 499 75.87 -36.43 33.78
N TYR A 500 76.63 -37.44 33.34
CA TYR A 500 77.44 -38.29 34.21
C TYR A 500 78.92 -38.07 33.93
N LEU A 501 79.57 -37.34 34.82
CA LEU A 501 81.01 -37.03 34.82
C LEU A 501 81.70 -37.77 35.99
N PRO A 502 83.05 -37.91 36.00
CA PRO A 502 83.78 -38.76 36.95
C PRO A 502 83.34 -38.64 38.42
N ASP A 503 83.09 -37.41 38.90
CA ASP A 503 82.72 -37.14 40.28
C ASP A 503 81.35 -36.43 40.42
N LEU A 504 80.58 -36.34 39.34
CA LEU A 504 79.36 -35.53 39.30
C LEU A 504 78.27 -36.19 38.47
N LEU A 505 77.10 -36.37 39.08
CA LEU A 505 75.85 -36.66 38.38
C LEU A 505 74.96 -35.42 38.44
N SER A 506 74.68 -34.81 37.29
CA SER A 506 73.82 -33.63 37.20
C SER A 506 72.53 -33.90 36.44
N VAL A 507 71.45 -33.31 36.93
CA VAL A 507 70.16 -33.23 36.23
C VAL A 507 69.73 -31.77 36.24
N SER A 508 69.50 -31.21 35.05
CA SER A 508 68.98 -29.86 34.85
C SER A 508 67.64 -29.99 34.13
N GLU A 509 66.57 -29.47 34.72
CA GLU A 509 65.24 -29.36 34.12
C GLU A 509 64.91 -27.87 33.94
N GLU A 510 64.80 -27.39 32.71
CA GLU A 510 64.38 -26.03 32.39
C GLU A 510 62.97 -26.03 31.78
N SER A 511 62.07 -25.19 32.28
CA SER A 511 60.69 -25.10 31.80
C SER A 511 60.17 -23.66 31.78
N PRO A 512 59.25 -23.29 30.88
CA PRO A 512 58.57 -22.00 30.92
C PRO A 512 57.87 -21.76 32.27
N GLN A 513 57.96 -20.54 32.79
CA GLN A 513 57.29 -20.16 34.03
C GLN A 513 55.81 -19.83 33.79
N GLU A 514 54.94 -20.19 34.73
CA GLU A 514 53.55 -19.73 34.72
C GLU A 514 53.45 -18.21 34.96
N PRO A 515 52.61 -17.49 34.19
CA PRO A 515 52.43 -16.06 34.37
C PRO A 515 51.77 -15.74 35.73
N SER A 516 52.29 -14.73 36.42
CA SER A 516 51.67 -14.24 37.67
C SER A 516 50.29 -13.62 37.40
N VAL A 517 49.45 -13.51 38.43
CA VAL A 517 48.12 -12.87 38.33
C VAL A 517 48.22 -11.45 37.77
N GLU A 518 49.22 -10.68 38.21
CA GLU A 518 49.46 -9.33 37.72
C GLU A 518 49.85 -9.32 36.22
N PHE A 519 50.68 -10.28 35.80
CA PHE A 519 51.05 -10.43 34.39
C PHE A 519 49.85 -10.81 33.52
N LYS A 520 48.95 -11.66 34.02
CA LYS A 520 47.71 -12.04 33.30
C LYS A 520 46.72 -10.90 33.13
N ARG A 521 46.82 -9.85 33.94
CA ARG A 521 46.01 -8.63 33.83
C ARG A 521 46.71 -7.51 33.07
N THR A 522 47.95 -7.73 32.63
CA THR A 522 48.75 -6.68 32.00
C THR A 522 49.10 -7.06 30.57
N ILE A 523 48.92 -6.13 29.64
CA ILE A 523 49.28 -6.31 28.23
C ILE A 523 50.04 -5.10 27.74
N ALA A 524 51.27 -5.31 27.28
CA ALA A 524 52.01 -4.29 26.53
C ALA A 524 51.67 -4.45 25.05
N LEU A 525 51.34 -3.37 24.36
CA LEU A 525 51.07 -3.35 22.92
C LEU A 525 52.37 -3.25 22.12
N ASP A 526 52.30 -3.46 20.81
CA ASP A 526 53.43 -3.46 19.90
C ASP A 526 54.01 -2.06 19.59
N ALA A 527 53.27 -0.99 19.93
CA ALA A 527 53.69 0.40 19.72
C ALA A 527 53.10 1.35 20.80
N GLU A 528 53.41 2.65 20.69
CA GLU A 528 52.79 3.72 21.48
C GLU A 528 51.44 4.14 20.85
N TYR A 529 50.41 4.24 21.70
CA TYR A 529 49.03 4.57 21.35
C TYR A 529 48.44 5.55 22.38
N ASP A 530 48.70 6.85 22.18
CA ASP A 530 48.37 7.90 23.16
C ASP A 530 46.87 8.17 23.32
N GLN A 531 46.05 7.70 22.37
CA GLN A 531 44.59 7.90 22.39
C GLN A 531 43.85 6.79 23.14
N ILE A 532 44.55 5.77 23.65
CA ILE A 532 43.97 4.75 24.53
C ILE A 532 43.92 5.33 25.95
N LEU A 533 42.72 5.46 26.50
CA LEU A 533 42.49 6.10 27.80
C LEU A 533 42.12 5.08 28.89
N PRO A 534 42.39 5.37 30.18
CA PRO A 534 41.81 4.62 31.28
C PRO A 534 40.27 4.60 31.21
N ASN A 535 39.65 3.55 31.75
CA ASN A 535 38.22 3.24 31.68
C ASN A 535 37.64 2.99 30.28
N SER A 536 38.46 3.05 29.22
CA SER A 536 38.05 2.64 27.87
C SER A 536 38.02 1.11 27.74
N TRP A 537 37.31 0.62 26.72
CA TRP A 537 37.13 -0.81 26.47
C TRP A 537 38.19 -1.37 25.51
N VAL A 538 38.57 -2.62 25.73
CA VAL A 538 39.45 -3.39 24.85
C VAL A 538 38.83 -4.75 24.54
N ILE A 539 38.96 -5.20 23.29
CA ILE A 539 38.64 -6.57 22.86
C ILE A 539 39.96 -7.26 22.51
N ILE A 540 40.24 -8.36 23.18
CA ILE A 540 41.42 -9.18 22.94
C ILE A 540 40.95 -10.48 22.32
N GLN A 541 41.20 -10.64 21.03
CA GLN A 541 40.97 -11.90 20.34
C GLN A 541 42.10 -12.86 20.70
N HIS A 542 41.91 -13.61 21.77
CA HIS A 542 42.84 -14.64 22.21
C HIS A 542 42.52 -15.97 21.48
N PRO A 543 43.50 -16.84 21.18
CA PRO A 543 43.29 -18.04 20.35
C PRO A 543 42.16 -18.96 20.82
N ASN A 544 41.97 -19.05 22.14
CA ASN A 544 40.98 -19.94 22.74
C ASN A 544 39.64 -19.24 23.07
N ARG A 545 39.61 -17.91 23.12
CA ARG A 545 38.42 -17.12 23.49
C ARG A 545 38.62 -15.64 23.17
N ASP A 546 37.55 -14.91 22.91
CA ASP A 546 37.61 -13.45 22.95
C ASP A 546 37.49 -12.98 24.41
N VAL A 547 38.33 -12.03 24.80
CA VAL A 547 38.29 -11.38 26.13
C VAL A 547 37.91 -9.93 25.94
N ILE A 548 36.79 -9.53 26.54
CA ILE A 548 36.35 -8.13 26.59
C ILE A 548 36.68 -7.62 27.98
N ALA A 549 37.46 -6.55 28.06
CA ALA A 549 37.91 -5.99 29.32
C ALA A 549 37.86 -4.47 29.33
N GLN A 550 37.75 -3.89 30.52
CA GLN A 550 37.94 -2.46 30.72
C GLN A 550 39.37 -2.20 31.19
N ILE A 551 39.95 -1.12 30.69
CA ILE A 551 41.31 -0.70 31.04
C ILE A 551 41.27 0.05 32.37
N GLU A 552 41.99 -0.45 33.36
CA GLU A 552 42.17 0.18 34.67
C GLU A 552 43.25 1.26 34.61
N LYS A 553 44.37 0.97 33.94
CA LYS A 553 45.52 1.89 33.83
C LYS A 553 46.17 1.79 32.46
N VAL A 554 46.65 2.93 31.96
CA VAL A 554 47.45 3.06 30.73
C VAL A 554 48.79 3.71 31.09
N ALA A 555 49.90 3.17 30.59
CA ALA A 555 51.22 3.75 30.77
C ALA A 555 52.08 3.56 29.51
N ASN A 556 52.77 4.60 29.05
CA ASN A 556 53.80 4.47 28.02
C ASN A 556 55.14 4.15 28.69
N ILE A 557 55.73 3.02 28.34
CA ILE A 557 56.98 2.52 28.94
C ILE A 557 57.97 2.10 27.85
N ALA A 558 59.27 2.14 28.16
CA ALA A 558 60.28 1.45 27.38
C ALA A 558 60.31 -0.03 27.81
N LYS A 559 60.11 -0.95 26.87
CA LYS A 559 60.11 -2.39 27.13
C LYS A 559 61.17 -3.07 26.28
N ALA A 560 62.01 -3.89 26.91
CA ALA A 560 63.01 -4.72 26.25
C ALA A 560 62.82 -6.17 26.70
N ALA A 561 62.33 -7.03 25.80
CA ALA A 561 62.09 -8.45 26.05
C ALA A 561 62.10 -9.21 24.72
N TYR A 562 62.37 -10.52 24.76
CA TYR A 562 62.31 -11.40 23.58
C TYR A 562 63.24 -11.01 22.42
N GLY A 563 64.38 -10.40 22.74
CA GLY A 563 65.35 -9.94 21.73
C GLY A 563 64.93 -8.69 20.97
N ILE A 564 63.86 -8.00 21.40
CA ILE A 564 63.39 -6.73 20.83
C ILE A 564 63.25 -5.66 21.92
N SER A 565 63.41 -4.39 21.55
CA SER A 565 63.19 -3.25 22.43
C SER A 565 62.42 -2.15 21.72
N GLY A 566 61.58 -1.44 22.46
CA GLY A 566 60.77 -0.35 21.92
C GLY A 566 60.00 0.39 23.01
N LYS A 567 59.46 1.56 22.66
CA LYS A 567 58.46 2.22 23.49
C LYS A 567 57.08 1.66 23.15
N VAL A 568 56.29 1.39 24.18
CA VAL A 568 55.02 0.69 24.06
C VAL A 568 53.99 1.26 25.03
N THR A 569 52.72 1.14 24.66
CA THR A 569 51.61 1.37 25.58
C THR A 569 51.29 0.10 26.35
N GLN A 570 51.39 0.14 27.67
CA GLN A 570 51.03 -0.91 28.59
C GLN A 570 49.66 -0.66 29.20
N LEU A 571 48.77 -1.64 29.08
CA LEU A 571 47.42 -1.62 29.64
C LEU A 571 47.36 -2.57 30.83
N THR A 572 46.79 -2.10 31.93
CA THR A 572 46.35 -2.93 33.06
C THR A 572 44.84 -3.11 32.95
N LEU A 573 44.36 -4.34 32.93
CA LEU A 573 42.98 -4.72 32.67
C LEU A 573 42.27 -5.13 33.95
N LYS A 574 40.96 -4.89 34.04
CA LYS A 574 40.14 -5.39 35.16
C LYS A 574 40.02 -6.93 35.19
N GLN A 575 40.20 -7.59 34.04
CA GLN A 575 40.10 -9.03 33.88
C GLN A 575 41.42 -9.66 33.42
N GLU A 576 41.61 -10.94 33.73
CA GLU A 576 42.72 -11.74 33.21
C GLU A 576 42.49 -12.08 31.73
N TRP A 577 43.47 -11.74 30.88
CA TRP A 577 43.41 -12.06 29.46
C TRP A 577 44.21 -13.32 29.09
N LEU A 578 45.18 -13.71 29.93
CA LEU A 578 45.96 -14.94 29.81
C LEU A 578 45.46 -16.02 30.77
N ASN A 579 45.61 -17.28 30.36
CA ASN A 579 45.40 -18.48 31.16
C ASN A 579 46.73 -19.02 31.71
N ASN A 580 46.68 -20.02 32.60
CA ASN A 580 47.89 -20.67 33.13
C ASN A 580 48.71 -21.38 32.04
N ASP A 581 48.04 -21.93 31.02
CA ASP A 581 48.68 -22.71 29.97
C ASP A 581 49.32 -21.86 28.86
N ASP A 582 49.08 -20.55 28.89
CA ASP A 582 49.65 -19.58 27.96
C ASP A 582 51.08 -19.26 28.39
N LEU A 583 52.02 -20.13 28.03
CA LEU A 583 53.40 -20.09 28.53
C LEU A 583 54.42 -19.50 27.54
N THR A 584 54.06 -19.42 26.25
CA THR A 584 55.00 -19.07 25.16
C THR A 584 54.42 -18.01 24.23
N LEU A 585 55.28 -17.30 23.50
CA LEU A 585 54.87 -16.20 22.61
C LEU A 585 53.92 -16.63 21.49
N ASP A 586 53.78 -17.92 21.15
CA ASP A 586 52.80 -18.41 20.17
C ASP A 586 51.39 -17.84 20.40
N VAL A 587 51.00 -17.70 21.68
CA VAL A 587 49.72 -17.09 22.07
C VAL A 587 49.68 -15.61 21.68
N PHE A 588 50.76 -14.86 21.93
CA PHE A 588 50.84 -13.43 21.60
C PHE A 588 50.78 -13.21 20.09
N ARG A 589 51.45 -14.06 19.30
CA ARG A 589 51.44 -14.00 17.82
C ARG A 589 50.05 -14.17 17.23
N LYS A 590 49.24 -15.01 17.85
CA LYS A 590 47.86 -15.29 17.43
C LYS A 590 46.83 -14.38 18.09
N THR A 591 47.27 -13.49 18.99
CA THR A 591 46.40 -12.56 19.68
C THR A 591 46.30 -11.24 18.94
N THR A 592 45.09 -10.75 18.74
CA THR A 592 44.83 -9.38 18.23
C THR A 592 44.15 -8.55 19.30
N VAL A 593 44.58 -7.30 19.47
CA VAL A 593 43.99 -6.36 20.43
C VAL A 593 43.28 -5.26 19.66
N TYR A 594 42.00 -5.05 19.95
CA TYR A 594 41.24 -3.89 19.50
C TYR A 594 41.03 -2.94 20.67
N ALA A 595 41.46 -1.69 20.52
CA ALA A 595 41.46 -0.68 21.59
C ALA A 595 41.01 0.68 21.06
N GLN A 596 41.17 1.72 21.89
CA GLN A 596 40.71 3.09 21.61
C GLN A 596 39.19 3.10 21.35
N SER A 597 38.42 2.80 22.40
CA SER A 597 36.95 2.78 22.34
C SER A 597 36.39 4.20 22.24
N GLU A 598 35.60 4.47 21.21
CA GLU A 598 34.92 5.74 20.99
C GLU A 598 33.40 5.50 20.97
N ALA A 599 32.65 6.23 21.79
CA ALA A 599 31.20 6.07 21.87
C ALA A 599 30.51 6.67 20.63
N LEU A 600 29.64 5.88 20.00
CA LEU A 600 28.80 6.32 18.89
C LEU A 600 27.36 6.52 19.36
N THR A 601 26.76 7.65 18.96
CA THR A 601 25.35 7.95 19.23
C THR A 601 24.47 7.27 18.19
N LEU A 602 23.47 6.49 18.63
CA LEU A 602 22.48 5.90 17.74
C LEU A 602 21.53 6.97 17.19
N ALA A 603 21.22 6.87 15.90
CA ALA A 603 20.06 7.51 15.29
C ALA A 603 18.84 6.59 15.40
N GLU A 604 17.64 7.06 15.04
CA GLU A 604 16.46 6.19 14.97
C GLU A 604 16.51 5.22 13.77
N GLU A 605 15.95 4.03 13.95
CA GLU A 605 15.78 3.00 12.93
C GLU A 605 14.60 3.36 12.00
N ILE A 606 14.75 3.12 10.69
CA ILE A 606 13.68 3.32 9.71
C ILE A 606 12.64 2.19 9.79
N ILE A 607 11.36 2.55 9.73
CA ILE A 607 10.27 1.58 9.60
C ILE A 607 9.98 1.34 8.11
N ASN A 608 10.46 0.24 7.55
CA ASN A 608 10.30 -0.07 6.12
C ASN A 608 8.99 -0.77 5.76
N ALA A 609 8.31 -1.38 6.73
CA ALA A 609 7.09 -2.15 6.46
C ALA A 609 6.04 -1.27 5.74
N PRO A 610 5.23 -1.78 4.80
CA PRO A 610 4.17 -0.97 4.19
C PRO A 610 3.06 -0.61 5.20
N ILE A 611 2.29 0.43 4.91
CA ILE A 611 1.07 0.77 5.67
C ILE A 611 -0.08 -0.06 5.12
N GLN A 612 -0.73 -0.83 5.99
CA GLN A 612 -1.81 -1.74 5.64
C GLN A 612 -2.71 -2.03 6.85
N GLY A 613 -3.82 -2.73 6.64
CA GLY A 613 -4.75 -3.10 7.70
C GLY A 613 -5.55 -1.92 8.22
N ASN A 614 -6.06 -2.01 9.45
CA ASN A 614 -6.95 -1.01 10.05
C ASN A 614 -6.30 -0.20 11.19
N ASN A 615 -5.03 -0.42 11.51
CA ASN A 615 -4.34 0.29 12.58
C ASN A 615 -3.13 1.02 12.01
N ILE A 616 -3.16 2.36 12.04
CA ILE A 616 -2.10 3.19 11.47
C ILE A 616 -1.46 4.03 12.57
N GLU A 617 -0.19 3.79 12.83
CA GLU A 617 0.61 4.60 13.75
C GLU A 617 1.06 5.90 13.09
N LEU A 618 0.76 7.04 13.73
CA LEU A 618 1.19 8.36 13.31
C LEU A 618 2.52 8.75 13.95
N GLY A 619 3.29 9.61 13.28
CA GLY A 619 4.64 9.99 13.70
C GLY A 619 4.75 10.83 14.97
N ARG A 620 3.63 11.23 15.57
CA ARG A 620 3.58 11.95 16.85
C ARG A 620 2.20 11.80 17.50
N LEU A 621 2.05 12.38 18.68
CA LEU A 621 0.77 12.53 19.36
C LEU A 621 -0.08 13.62 18.70
N TYR A 622 -1.33 13.29 18.36
CA TYR A 622 -2.35 14.18 17.80
C TYR A 622 -3.59 14.16 18.67
N ASP A 623 -4.22 15.32 18.82
CA ASP A 623 -5.44 15.47 19.60
C ASP A 623 -6.67 15.75 18.71
N GLY A 624 -7.85 15.66 19.33
CA GLY A 624 -9.11 16.14 18.76
C GLY A 624 -9.71 15.32 17.61
N LEU A 625 -9.00 14.32 17.08
CA LEU A 625 -9.58 13.34 16.14
C LEU A 625 -10.71 12.58 16.83
N GLN A 626 -11.83 12.33 16.14
CA GLN A 626 -13.01 11.70 16.72
C GLN A 626 -13.51 10.54 15.86
N PRO A 627 -14.00 9.44 16.47
CA PRO A 627 -14.73 8.41 15.75
C PRO A 627 -15.87 8.99 14.90
N GLY A 628 -16.14 8.40 13.74
CA GLY A 628 -17.14 8.90 12.78
C GLY A 628 -16.60 9.88 11.74
N ARG A 629 -15.37 10.38 11.92
CA ARG A 629 -14.72 11.29 10.97
C ARG A 629 -14.27 10.55 9.71
N TRP A 630 -14.50 11.19 8.56
CA TRP A 630 -13.92 10.78 7.28
C TRP A 630 -12.45 11.16 7.23
N LEU A 631 -11.62 10.24 6.73
CA LEU A 631 -10.22 10.46 6.40
C LEU A 631 -9.97 9.94 4.98
N ILE A 632 -8.90 10.39 4.35
CA ILE A 632 -8.42 9.80 3.09
C ILE A 632 -6.97 9.38 3.30
N VAL A 633 -6.67 8.11 3.00
CA VAL A 633 -5.29 7.60 2.96
C VAL A 633 -4.85 7.61 1.52
N SER A 634 -3.75 8.28 1.22
CA SER A 634 -3.21 8.44 -0.13
C SER A 634 -1.71 8.16 -0.14
N GLY A 635 -1.20 7.47 -1.16
CA GLY A 635 0.22 7.14 -1.28
C GLY A 635 0.52 6.25 -2.48
N GLU A 636 1.79 5.89 -2.65
CA GLU A 636 2.22 4.91 -3.64
C GLU A 636 1.89 3.49 -3.18
N ARG A 637 1.42 2.65 -4.10
CA ARG A 637 1.05 1.26 -3.82
C ARG A 637 2.27 0.36 -3.75
N ALA A 638 2.55 -0.18 -2.56
CA ALA A 638 3.62 -1.13 -2.30
C ALA A 638 3.25 -2.58 -2.67
N ASP A 639 1.95 -2.88 -2.78
CA ASP A 639 1.46 -4.20 -3.21
C ASP A 639 1.62 -4.48 -4.71
N LEU A 640 2.16 -3.53 -5.48
CA LEU A 640 2.44 -3.66 -6.92
C LEU A 640 3.92 -3.95 -7.24
N GLY A 641 4.77 -4.12 -6.22
CA GLY A 641 6.21 -4.36 -6.37
C GLY A 641 7.07 -3.08 -6.34
N GLU A 642 8.40 -3.24 -6.41
CA GLU A 642 9.36 -2.16 -6.10
C GLU A 642 9.53 -1.09 -7.18
N THR A 643 8.96 -1.26 -8.38
CA THR A 643 9.28 -0.42 -9.57
C THR A 643 8.17 0.54 -10.01
N THR A 644 7.04 0.65 -9.30
CA THR A 644 5.89 1.42 -9.81
C THR A 644 5.45 2.55 -8.89
N SER A 645 5.60 3.81 -9.34
CA SER A 645 5.12 5.03 -8.68
C SER A 645 3.61 5.25 -8.83
N VAL A 646 2.81 4.18 -8.75
CA VAL A 646 1.35 4.24 -8.90
C VAL A 646 0.75 4.76 -7.59
N LYS A 647 0.19 5.97 -7.64
CA LYS A 647 -0.53 6.56 -6.52
C LYS A 647 -1.99 6.09 -6.51
N ALA A 648 -2.48 5.78 -5.32
CA ALA A 648 -3.89 5.48 -5.09
C ALA A 648 -4.36 6.18 -3.82
N SER A 649 -5.68 6.28 -3.67
CA SER A 649 -6.31 6.84 -2.48
C SER A 649 -7.52 6.00 -2.06
N GLU A 650 -7.77 5.94 -0.76
CA GLU A 650 -8.91 5.26 -0.16
C GLU A 650 -9.65 6.20 0.81
N LEU A 651 -10.97 6.33 0.64
CA LEU A 651 -11.83 6.97 1.63
C LEU A 651 -12.03 6.00 2.79
N VAL A 652 -11.70 6.44 4.01
CA VAL A 652 -11.84 5.61 5.21
C VAL A 652 -12.59 6.36 6.29
N MET A 653 -13.20 5.62 7.22
CA MET A 653 -13.85 6.19 8.40
C MET A 653 -13.08 5.80 9.65
N LEU A 654 -12.78 6.78 10.49
CA LEU A 654 -12.14 6.57 11.79
C LEU A 654 -13.15 5.92 12.75
N SER A 655 -12.85 4.74 13.28
CA SER A 655 -13.67 4.07 14.30
C SER A 655 -13.18 4.34 15.72
N GLY A 656 -11.89 4.63 15.89
CA GLY A 656 -11.28 4.82 17.20
C GLY A 656 -9.90 5.48 17.10
N ILE A 657 -9.43 5.98 18.24
CA ILE A 657 -8.07 6.50 18.40
C ILE A 657 -7.50 5.85 19.66
N LYS A 658 -6.25 5.38 19.56
CA LYS A 658 -5.46 4.97 20.72
C LYS A 658 -4.22 5.85 20.86
N GLN A 659 -3.97 6.32 22.07
CA GLN A 659 -2.72 7.00 22.44
C GLN A 659 -1.87 5.98 23.20
N ASN A 660 -0.79 5.51 22.57
CA ASN A 660 0.05 4.46 23.14
C ASN A 660 1.49 4.55 22.62
N VAL A 661 2.38 3.68 23.10
CA VAL A 661 3.74 3.49 22.58
C VAL A 661 3.76 2.31 21.59
N ALA A 662 4.74 2.29 20.68
CA ALA A 662 4.88 1.14 19.77
C ALA A 662 5.35 -0.10 20.54
N GLN A 663 4.85 -1.26 20.13
CA GLN A 663 5.25 -2.55 20.68
C GLN A 663 5.82 -3.45 19.60
N ILE A 664 6.93 -4.14 19.92
CA ILE A 664 7.52 -5.21 19.11
C ILE A 664 7.50 -6.48 19.95
N ASN A 665 6.91 -7.56 19.44
CA ASN A 665 6.75 -8.82 20.16
C ASN A 665 6.13 -8.62 21.57
N GLU A 666 5.06 -7.81 21.63
CA GLU A 666 4.32 -7.48 22.86
C GLU A 666 5.14 -6.75 23.93
N ARG A 667 6.28 -6.14 23.55
CA ARG A 667 7.10 -5.33 24.44
C ARG A 667 7.23 -3.92 23.94
N GLU A 668 7.14 -2.97 24.86
CA GLU A 668 7.36 -1.55 24.58
C GLU A 668 8.80 -1.31 24.14
N LEU A 669 8.97 -0.37 23.21
CA LEU A 669 10.27 0.08 22.76
C LEU A 669 10.94 0.95 23.84
N PRO A 670 12.15 0.61 24.33
CA PRO A 670 12.82 1.43 25.33
C PRO A 670 13.12 2.84 24.83
N GLY A 671 12.82 3.85 25.66
CA GLY A 671 12.98 5.27 25.32
C GLY A 671 11.95 5.83 24.31
N ASP A 672 10.93 5.05 23.95
CA ASP A 672 9.85 5.49 23.07
C ASP A 672 8.87 6.47 23.74
N GLN A 673 8.21 7.27 22.90
CA GLN A 673 7.23 8.28 23.26
C GLN A 673 5.81 7.83 22.91
N THR A 674 4.81 8.53 23.45
CA THR A 674 3.40 8.24 23.11
C THR A 674 3.06 8.77 21.72
N HIS A 675 2.46 7.93 20.90
CA HIS A 675 2.02 8.19 19.54
C HIS A 675 0.51 7.97 19.39
N THR A 676 -0.06 8.56 18.34
CA THR A 676 -1.45 8.33 17.97
C THR A 676 -1.60 7.18 16.99
N PHE A 677 -2.44 6.22 17.33
CA PHE A 677 -2.84 5.10 16.47
C PHE A 677 -4.28 5.32 15.99
N LEU A 678 -4.44 5.43 14.68
CA LEU A 678 -5.74 5.52 14.03
C LEU A 678 -6.32 4.11 13.87
N GLN A 679 -7.52 3.89 14.40
CA GLN A 679 -8.28 2.69 14.15
C GLN A 679 -9.34 2.97 13.08
N LEU A 680 -9.21 2.29 11.95
CA LEU A 680 -10.13 2.40 10.82
C LEU A 680 -11.29 1.42 10.99
N ALA A 681 -12.49 1.84 10.56
CA ALA A 681 -13.69 1.01 10.60
C ALA A 681 -13.61 -0.24 9.72
N GLN A 682 -12.80 -0.18 8.66
CA GLN A 682 -12.46 -1.28 7.77
C GLN A 682 -10.96 -1.23 7.47
N PRO A 683 -10.29 -2.38 7.28
CA PRO A 683 -8.89 -2.38 6.88
C PRO A 683 -8.71 -1.76 5.49
N LEU A 684 -7.57 -1.12 5.28
CA LEU A 684 -7.12 -0.70 3.95
C LEU A 684 -7.07 -1.90 3.01
N ASN A 685 -7.59 -1.73 1.80
CA ASN A 685 -7.50 -2.78 0.80
C ASN A 685 -6.18 -2.72 0.05
N TYR A 686 -5.53 -1.55 -0.07
CA TYR A 686 -4.19 -1.43 -0.63
C TYR A 686 -3.11 -1.51 0.45
N GLN A 687 -1.88 -1.80 0.04
CA GLN A 687 -0.69 -1.60 0.86
C GLN A 687 0.08 -0.41 0.33
N TYR A 688 0.44 0.54 1.20
CA TYR A 688 1.10 1.77 0.79
C TYR A 688 2.56 1.81 1.22
N LYS A 689 3.41 2.36 0.36
CA LYS A 689 4.80 2.67 0.68
C LYS A 689 4.85 3.81 1.70
N ARG A 690 5.34 3.51 2.91
CA ARG A 690 5.11 4.31 4.12
C ARG A 690 5.56 5.76 4.05
N ASP A 691 6.73 6.04 3.49
CA ASP A 691 7.29 7.38 3.32
C ASP A 691 6.48 8.26 2.36
N THR A 692 5.75 7.64 1.43
CA THR A 692 4.88 8.34 0.46
C THR A 692 3.49 8.67 1.02
N VAL A 693 3.07 8.02 2.11
CA VAL A 693 1.72 8.12 2.63
C VAL A 693 1.42 9.52 3.16
N ILE A 694 0.23 10.01 2.83
CA ILE A 694 -0.41 11.19 3.39
C ILE A 694 -1.81 10.77 3.86
N ILE A 695 -2.14 11.09 5.10
CA ILE A 695 -3.47 10.86 5.67
C ILE A 695 -4.14 12.22 5.85
N TYR A 696 -5.18 12.49 5.07
CA TYR A 696 -5.92 13.74 5.13
C TYR A 696 -6.96 13.67 6.27
N GLY A 697 -6.82 14.54 7.28
CA GLY A 697 -7.73 14.58 8.44
C GLY A 697 -8.87 15.61 8.36
N ASN A 698 -8.72 16.61 7.50
CA ASN A 698 -9.73 17.65 7.24
C ASN A 698 -10.55 17.29 5.99
N VAL A 699 -11.26 16.15 6.03
CA VAL A 699 -12.07 15.64 4.90
C VAL A 699 -13.54 15.90 5.17
N VAL A 700 -14.21 16.53 4.22
CA VAL A 700 -15.67 16.77 4.30
C VAL A 700 -16.31 16.44 2.97
N LYS A 701 -17.53 15.92 3.04
CA LYS A 701 -18.34 15.66 1.85
C LYS A 701 -18.73 16.97 1.17
N ALA A 702 -18.60 17.01 -0.15
CA ALA A 702 -19.10 18.10 -0.99
C ALA A 702 -19.91 17.53 -2.16
N THR A 703 -20.82 18.34 -2.69
CA THR A 703 -21.67 17.97 -3.83
C THR A 703 -21.63 19.05 -4.89
N HIS A 704 -21.79 18.67 -6.16
CA HIS A 704 -21.77 19.59 -7.29
C HIS A 704 -22.94 20.60 -7.24
N GLY A 705 -22.69 21.82 -7.68
CA GLY A 705 -23.63 22.94 -7.70
C GLY A 705 -23.30 24.05 -6.71
N GLU A 706 -23.87 25.23 -6.95
CA GLU A 706 -23.64 26.46 -6.19
C GLU A 706 -24.96 27.05 -5.67
N THR A 707 -24.99 27.49 -4.41
CA THR A 707 -26.17 28.10 -3.79
C THR A 707 -26.46 29.49 -4.35
N ARG A 708 -27.73 29.72 -4.68
CA ARG A 708 -28.33 30.96 -5.16
C ARG A 708 -29.46 31.38 -4.22
N THR A 709 -29.53 32.68 -3.92
CA THR A 709 -30.63 33.29 -3.19
C THR A 709 -31.23 34.37 -4.06
N GLU A 710 -32.52 34.25 -4.37
CA GLU A 710 -33.20 35.12 -5.32
C GLU A 710 -34.56 35.59 -4.79
N VAL A 711 -34.91 36.83 -5.12
CA VAL A 711 -36.28 37.34 -5.02
C VAL A 711 -36.95 37.10 -6.37
N LEU A 712 -37.93 36.20 -6.41
CA LEU A 712 -38.62 35.83 -7.66
C LEU A 712 -39.66 36.89 -8.05
N GLY A 713 -40.29 37.53 -7.06
CA GLY A 713 -41.23 38.63 -7.29
C GLY A 713 -42.23 38.85 -6.17
N SER A 714 -43.36 39.45 -6.54
CA SER A 714 -44.46 39.85 -5.66
C SER A 714 -45.65 38.92 -5.80
N GLY A 715 -46.24 38.50 -4.68
CA GLY A 715 -47.47 37.73 -4.66
C GLY A 715 -48.71 38.60 -4.92
N ASP A 716 -49.70 38.01 -5.59
CA ASP A 716 -51.03 38.60 -5.79
C ASP A 716 -52.09 37.53 -5.50
N GLY A 717 -52.76 37.65 -4.36
CA GLY A 717 -53.77 36.69 -3.90
C GLY A 717 -55.04 36.62 -4.77
N ARG A 718 -55.14 37.43 -5.82
CA ARG A 718 -56.21 37.34 -6.83
C ARG A 718 -55.85 36.41 -7.98
N LYS A 719 -54.56 36.12 -8.22
CA LYS A 719 -54.11 35.28 -9.33
C LYS A 719 -54.19 33.80 -8.95
N ALA A 720 -54.83 33.01 -9.82
CA ALA A 720 -54.80 31.56 -9.75
C ALA A 720 -53.49 31.03 -10.36
N PHE A 721 -52.95 29.96 -9.77
CA PHE A 721 -51.72 29.29 -10.21
C PHE A 721 -50.56 30.25 -10.56
N PRO A 722 -50.19 31.20 -9.69
CA PRO A 722 -49.12 32.13 -10.01
C PRO A 722 -47.81 31.36 -10.21
N GLN A 723 -47.07 31.74 -11.25
CA GLN A 723 -45.86 31.04 -11.69
C GLN A 723 -44.65 31.95 -11.58
N PHE A 724 -43.52 31.38 -11.14
CA PHE A 724 -42.27 32.11 -10.97
C PHE A 724 -41.11 31.28 -11.54
N PRO A 725 -40.47 31.71 -12.65
CA PRO A 725 -39.27 31.05 -13.15
C PRO A 725 -38.06 31.36 -12.27
N LEU A 726 -37.23 30.36 -12.02
CA LEU A 726 -35.90 30.54 -11.43
C LEU A 726 -34.98 31.22 -12.46
N ARG A 727 -34.14 32.15 -12.00
CA ARG A 727 -33.31 32.96 -12.93
C ARG A 727 -32.02 32.25 -13.35
N GLN A 728 -31.56 31.26 -12.59
CA GLN A 728 -30.31 30.53 -12.83
C GLN A 728 -30.57 29.02 -13.00
N PRO A 729 -31.04 28.56 -14.17
CA PRO A 729 -31.12 27.13 -14.45
C PRO A 729 -29.72 26.51 -14.62
N PRO A 730 -29.58 25.18 -14.51
CA PRO A 730 -30.59 24.22 -14.03
C PRO A 730 -30.63 24.15 -12.49
N LEU A 731 -31.81 23.82 -11.93
CA LEU A 731 -31.97 23.50 -10.50
C LEU A 731 -31.20 22.21 -10.16
N THR A 732 -30.37 22.27 -9.13
CA THR A 732 -29.65 21.11 -8.59
C THR A 732 -30.58 20.20 -7.79
N TYR A 733 -30.49 18.91 -8.08
CA TYR A 733 -31.07 17.83 -7.28
C TYR A 733 -29.96 16.96 -6.73
N LEU A 734 -30.12 16.52 -5.48
CA LEU A 734 -29.22 15.59 -4.81
C LEU A 734 -29.81 14.18 -4.88
N ALA A 735 -28.96 13.16 -4.99
CA ALA A 735 -29.41 11.78 -4.83
C ALA A 735 -30.06 11.62 -3.45
N ALA A 736 -31.21 10.95 -3.39
CA ALA A 736 -31.99 10.77 -2.17
C ALA A 736 -32.66 9.38 -2.15
N PRO A 737 -32.92 8.78 -0.98
CA PRO A 737 -33.55 7.47 -0.87
C PRO A 737 -35.08 7.58 -1.04
N THR A 738 -35.53 8.29 -2.07
CA THR A 738 -36.94 8.48 -2.44
C THR A 738 -37.29 7.59 -3.64
N PRO A 739 -38.59 7.38 -3.95
CA PRO A 739 -38.96 6.60 -5.14
C PRO A 739 -38.38 7.14 -6.45
N GLY A 740 -38.33 8.47 -6.61
CA GLY A 740 -37.70 9.12 -7.76
C GLY A 740 -36.16 9.17 -7.70
N GLY A 741 -35.54 8.78 -6.59
CA GLY A 741 -34.09 8.74 -6.39
C GLY A 741 -33.38 10.09 -6.24
N ALA A 742 -34.14 11.19 -6.18
CA ALA A 742 -33.61 12.53 -6.09
C ALA A 742 -34.46 13.42 -5.17
N ALA A 743 -33.83 14.45 -4.62
CA ALA A 743 -34.47 15.52 -3.88
C ALA A 743 -33.99 16.88 -4.38
N SER A 744 -34.94 17.79 -4.58
CA SER A 744 -34.70 19.18 -4.95
C SER A 744 -33.97 19.93 -3.84
N THR A 745 -33.08 20.86 -4.24
CA THR A 745 -32.43 21.80 -3.31
C THR A 745 -33.22 23.09 -3.09
N LEU A 746 -34.41 23.21 -3.70
CA LEU A 746 -35.22 24.41 -3.68
C LEU A 746 -35.94 24.60 -2.35
N GLU A 747 -35.69 25.72 -1.70
CA GLU A 747 -36.48 26.25 -0.60
C GLU A 747 -37.25 27.50 -1.07
N MET A 748 -38.58 27.43 -1.02
CA MET A 748 -39.45 28.56 -1.33
C MET A 748 -39.97 29.21 -0.05
N ARG A 749 -39.77 30.52 0.09
CA ARG A 749 -40.32 31.31 1.18
C ARG A 749 -41.22 32.43 0.67
N VAL A 750 -42.40 32.55 1.25
CA VAL A 750 -43.33 33.65 0.97
C VAL A 750 -43.62 34.37 2.28
N ASN A 751 -43.38 35.68 2.33
CA ASN A 751 -43.40 36.45 3.60
C ASN A 751 -42.50 35.81 4.68
N ASN A 752 -41.32 35.29 4.29
CA ASN A 752 -40.38 34.53 5.14
C ASN A 752 -40.91 33.19 5.69
N ILE A 753 -42.11 32.77 5.32
CA ILE A 753 -42.69 31.48 5.70
C ILE A 753 -42.31 30.44 4.66
N LEU A 754 -41.84 29.27 5.09
CA LEU A 754 -41.52 28.14 4.20
C LEU A 754 -42.79 27.56 3.57
N TRP A 755 -42.74 27.36 2.26
CA TRP A 755 -43.72 26.60 1.48
C TRP A 755 -43.10 25.26 1.11
N HIS A 756 -43.93 24.23 0.96
CA HIS A 756 -43.47 22.86 0.74
C HIS A 756 -43.66 22.41 -0.71
N GLU A 757 -42.65 21.75 -1.26
CA GLU A 757 -42.74 21.13 -2.58
C GLU A 757 -43.69 19.92 -2.54
N THR A 758 -44.46 19.72 -3.61
CA THR A 758 -45.34 18.57 -3.80
C THR A 758 -45.37 18.15 -5.28
N ASP A 759 -45.64 16.87 -5.54
CA ASP A 759 -45.69 16.31 -6.90
C ASP A 759 -46.92 16.77 -7.68
N SER A 760 -48.02 17.08 -6.99
CA SER A 760 -49.27 17.52 -7.61
C SER A 760 -50.05 18.44 -6.68
N LEU A 761 -50.65 19.49 -7.24
CA LEU A 761 -51.57 20.37 -6.50
C LEU A 761 -52.97 19.76 -6.34
N ALA A 762 -53.28 18.68 -7.05
CA ALA A 762 -54.62 18.08 -7.05
C ALA A 762 -54.97 17.48 -5.69
N GLY A 763 -56.18 17.78 -5.18
CA GLY A 763 -56.69 17.22 -3.92
C GLY A 763 -56.16 17.87 -2.64
N LEU A 764 -55.33 18.93 -2.74
CA LEU A 764 -54.79 19.66 -1.59
C LEU A 764 -55.75 20.73 -1.10
N LYS A 765 -55.79 20.99 0.22
CA LYS A 765 -56.73 21.96 0.79
C LYS A 765 -56.37 23.42 0.41
N PRO A 766 -57.37 24.32 0.34
CA PRO A 766 -57.19 25.77 0.13
C PRO A 766 -56.20 26.50 1.04
N THR A 767 -55.81 25.91 2.17
CA THR A 767 -54.92 26.50 3.18
C THR A 767 -53.52 25.91 3.18
N GLU A 768 -53.27 24.88 2.38
CA GLU A 768 -51.98 24.19 2.33
C GLU A 768 -50.94 25.01 1.55
N ARG A 769 -49.86 25.40 2.24
CA ARG A 769 -48.77 26.22 1.68
C ARG A 769 -47.82 25.36 0.86
N VAL A 770 -48.22 25.05 -0.36
CA VAL A 770 -47.51 24.14 -1.26
C VAL A 770 -47.22 24.76 -2.62
N TYR A 771 -46.24 24.20 -3.30
CA TYR A 771 -45.91 24.51 -4.68
C TYR A 771 -45.45 23.25 -5.43
N THR A 772 -45.60 23.25 -6.74
CA THR A 772 -45.03 22.22 -7.64
C THR A 772 -43.96 22.83 -8.52
N ILE A 773 -43.04 22.01 -9.00
CA ILE A 773 -41.98 22.41 -9.93
C ILE A 773 -42.32 21.92 -11.34
N LYS A 774 -42.13 22.79 -12.33
CA LYS A 774 -42.16 22.45 -13.76
C LYS A 774 -40.80 22.73 -14.38
N ILE A 775 -40.20 21.74 -15.01
CA ILE A 775 -38.90 21.86 -15.70
C ILE A 775 -39.14 21.81 -17.21
N GLU A 776 -38.69 22.83 -17.93
CA GLU A 776 -38.76 22.93 -19.40
C GLU A 776 -37.54 22.32 -20.08
N ASP A 777 -37.55 22.23 -21.42
CA ASP A 777 -36.55 21.48 -22.20
C ASP A 777 -35.15 22.10 -22.14
N ASP A 778 -35.04 23.40 -21.98
CA ASP A 778 -33.80 24.14 -21.76
C ASP A 778 -33.26 24.02 -20.31
N GLY A 779 -33.96 23.27 -19.44
CA GLY A 779 -33.62 23.13 -18.02
C GLY A 779 -34.17 24.28 -17.16
N LYS A 780 -34.92 25.21 -17.75
CA LYS A 780 -35.58 26.29 -17.01
C LYS A 780 -36.62 25.72 -16.06
N THR A 781 -36.52 26.13 -14.81
CA THR A 781 -37.35 25.64 -13.73
C THR A 781 -38.35 26.72 -13.34
N THR A 782 -39.64 26.37 -13.30
CA THR A 782 -40.73 27.27 -12.95
C THR A 782 -41.50 26.70 -11.77
N VAL A 783 -41.66 27.51 -10.73
CA VAL A 783 -42.44 27.18 -9.54
C VAL A 783 -43.89 27.58 -9.77
N VAL A 784 -44.84 26.69 -9.47
CA VAL A 784 -46.28 26.92 -9.62
C VAL A 784 -46.96 26.74 -8.26
N PHE A 785 -47.66 27.78 -7.81
CA PHE A 785 -48.40 27.78 -6.54
C PHE A 785 -49.87 27.40 -6.71
N GLY A 786 -50.59 27.19 -5.60
CA GLY A 786 -52.01 26.87 -5.57
C GLY A 786 -52.93 28.00 -6.06
N ASN A 787 -54.18 27.65 -6.35
CA ASN A 787 -55.23 28.57 -6.80
C ASN A 787 -56.25 28.93 -5.71
N GLY A 788 -56.09 28.44 -4.47
CA GLY A 788 -57.04 28.63 -3.38
C GLY A 788 -58.16 27.59 -3.31
N GLU A 789 -58.17 26.62 -4.22
CA GLU A 789 -59.01 25.42 -4.14
C GLU A 789 -58.12 24.19 -3.99
N SER A 790 -57.12 24.09 -4.86
CA SER A 790 -56.05 23.10 -4.92
C SER A 790 -54.75 23.75 -4.42
N GLY A 791 -54.57 23.76 -3.09
CA GLY A 791 -53.49 24.46 -2.41
C GLY A 791 -53.74 25.96 -2.20
N ALA A 792 -52.98 26.56 -1.29
CA ALA A 792 -53.14 27.95 -0.89
C ALA A 792 -52.79 28.96 -1.99
N ARG A 793 -53.57 30.04 -2.07
CA ARG A 793 -53.20 31.22 -2.85
C ARG A 793 -52.00 31.91 -2.21
N LEU A 794 -51.18 32.48 -3.07
CA LEU A 794 -50.06 33.29 -2.66
C LEU A 794 -50.55 34.57 -1.98
N PRO A 795 -50.13 34.91 -0.75
CA PRO A 795 -50.52 36.16 -0.11
C PRO A 795 -49.98 37.36 -0.88
N THR A 796 -50.80 38.41 -0.98
CA THR A 796 -50.40 39.66 -1.62
C THR A 796 -49.27 40.32 -0.84
N GLY A 797 -48.20 40.70 -1.53
CA GLY A 797 -47.05 41.38 -0.93
C GLY A 797 -46.02 41.79 -1.97
N ALA A 798 -45.18 42.77 -1.65
CA ALA A 798 -44.10 43.23 -2.52
C ALA A 798 -42.84 42.41 -2.27
N GLU A 799 -42.23 41.86 -3.34
CA GLU A 799 -40.95 41.12 -3.29
C GLU A 799 -40.91 40.02 -2.21
N ASN A 800 -42.08 39.46 -1.93
CA ASN A 800 -42.28 38.56 -0.82
C ASN A 800 -42.04 37.10 -1.18
N VAL A 801 -41.88 36.77 -2.47
CA VAL A 801 -41.55 35.42 -2.96
C VAL A 801 -40.05 35.30 -3.13
N ARG A 802 -39.43 34.46 -2.31
CA ARG A 802 -37.98 34.24 -2.28
C ARG A 802 -37.67 32.77 -2.47
N ALA A 803 -36.60 32.49 -3.20
CA ALA A 803 -36.08 31.16 -3.45
C ALA A 803 -34.64 31.07 -2.97
N VAL A 804 -34.29 29.98 -2.28
CA VAL A 804 -32.91 29.56 -2.06
C VAL A 804 -32.77 28.20 -2.72
N TYR A 805 -31.82 28.04 -3.63
CA TYR A 805 -31.64 26.79 -4.38
C TYR A 805 -30.22 26.67 -4.86
N ARG A 806 -29.82 25.50 -5.38
CA ARG A 806 -28.51 25.33 -5.98
C ARG A 806 -28.61 25.25 -7.50
N ASN A 807 -27.62 25.78 -8.21
CA ASN A 807 -27.50 25.69 -9.65
C ASN A 807 -26.23 24.92 -10.05
N GLY A 808 -26.36 24.01 -11.01
CA GLY A 808 -25.28 23.11 -11.45
C GLY A 808 -25.58 21.65 -11.12
N ILE A 809 -25.60 20.81 -12.15
CA ILE A 809 -25.98 19.39 -12.06
C ILE A 809 -25.36 18.65 -13.24
N GLY A 810 -25.56 17.34 -13.33
CA GLY A 810 -25.23 16.61 -14.55
C GLY A 810 -23.91 15.86 -14.49
N LYS A 811 -23.59 15.23 -15.61
CA LYS A 811 -22.35 14.46 -15.80
C LYS A 811 -21.09 15.32 -15.76
N VAL A 812 -21.22 16.63 -16.04
CA VAL A 812 -20.13 17.61 -15.96
C VAL A 812 -19.53 17.71 -14.55
N GLY A 813 -20.30 17.38 -13.51
CA GLY A 813 -19.79 17.32 -12.14
C GLY A 813 -18.87 16.12 -11.84
N ASN A 814 -18.74 15.15 -12.75
CA ASN A 814 -17.86 13.99 -12.57
C ASN A 814 -16.41 14.34 -12.96
N VAL A 815 -15.69 14.99 -12.05
CA VAL A 815 -14.31 15.42 -12.24
C VAL A 815 -13.29 14.41 -11.73
N LYS A 816 -12.10 14.38 -12.34
CA LYS A 816 -11.03 13.44 -11.97
C LYS A 816 -10.44 13.76 -10.59
N ALA A 817 -9.70 12.80 -10.02
CA ALA A 817 -8.88 13.07 -8.85
C ALA A 817 -7.93 14.25 -9.10
N GLU A 818 -7.67 15.04 -8.06
CA GLU A 818 -6.81 16.23 -8.02
C GLU A 818 -7.27 17.41 -8.88
N GLN A 819 -8.37 17.28 -9.63
CA GLN A 819 -8.91 18.34 -10.48
C GLN A 819 -9.58 19.47 -9.69
N ILE A 820 -10.14 19.19 -8.50
CA ILE A 820 -10.66 20.19 -7.57
C ILE A 820 -9.51 20.66 -6.68
N ASN A 821 -8.94 21.82 -7.00
CA ASN A 821 -7.76 22.35 -6.31
C ASN A 821 -7.86 23.85 -5.95
N LEU A 822 -9.02 24.47 -6.15
CA LEU A 822 -9.24 25.90 -5.90
C LEU A 822 -10.37 26.15 -4.89
N LEU A 823 -10.10 27.04 -3.93
CA LEU A 823 -11.09 27.58 -3.00
C LEU A 823 -11.79 28.79 -3.65
N ALA A 824 -13.08 28.66 -3.95
CA ALA A 824 -13.90 29.76 -4.46
C ALA A 824 -14.37 30.67 -3.32
N THR A 825 -14.65 30.11 -2.15
CA THR A 825 -14.76 30.85 -0.88
C THR A 825 -13.62 30.48 0.04
N ARG A 826 -13.09 31.47 0.77
CA ARG A 826 -12.02 31.28 1.76
C ARG A 826 -12.52 31.63 3.15
N PRO A 827 -13.22 30.70 3.84
CA PRO A 827 -13.46 30.79 5.28
C PRO A 827 -12.17 31.03 6.06
N LEU A 828 -12.30 31.58 7.26
CA LEU A 828 -11.16 31.91 8.12
C LEU A 828 -10.26 30.68 8.35
N GLY A 829 -8.95 30.87 8.14
CA GLY A 829 -7.94 29.83 8.34
C GLY A 829 -7.86 28.75 7.27
N LEU A 830 -8.68 28.78 6.22
CA LEU A 830 -8.62 27.80 5.14
C LEU A 830 -7.55 28.16 4.09
N LYS A 831 -6.58 27.27 3.86
CA LYS A 831 -5.43 27.49 2.98
C LYS A 831 -5.63 26.92 1.58
N ALA A 832 -5.98 25.64 1.48
CA ALA A 832 -6.07 24.92 0.21
C ALA A 832 -7.10 23.79 0.27
N VAL A 833 -7.45 23.27 -0.90
CA VAL A 833 -8.28 22.08 -1.09
C VAL A 833 -7.69 21.19 -2.18
N ILE A 834 -7.87 19.89 -2.05
CA ILE A 834 -7.62 18.89 -3.10
C ILE A 834 -8.67 17.79 -3.01
N ASN A 835 -9.05 17.15 -4.11
CA ASN A 835 -9.83 15.91 -4.08
C ASN A 835 -8.94 14.70 -4.44
N PRO A 836 -8.38 13.97 -3.47
CA PRO A 836 -7.56 12.79 -3.79
C PRO A 836 -8.36 11.68 -4.50
N LEU A 837 -9.69 11.72 -4.40
CA LEU A 837 -10.64 10.83 -5.05
C LEU A 837 -11.46 11.61 -6.11
N PRO A 838 -11.87 10.97 -7.21
CA PRO A 838 -12.72 11.60 -8.22
C PRO A 838 -14.11 11.93 -7.67
N ALA A 839 -14.76 12.93 -8.26
CA ALA A 839 -16.19 13.15 -8.07
C ALA A 839 -17.00 12.22 -8.98
N THR A 840 -18.03 11.58 -8.45
CA THR A 840 -18.82 10.58 -9.21
C THR A 840 -20.31 10.66 -8.90
N GLY A 841 -21.12 9.95 -9.69
CA GLY A 841 -22.58 9.85 -9.52
C GLY A 841 -23.39 11.04 -10.03
N GLY A 842 -22.77 12.04 -10.67
CA GLY A 842 -23.48 13.14 -11.33
C GLY A 842 -24.07 12.68 -12.66
N ALA A 843 -25.36 12.94 -12.89
CA ALA A 843 -26.08 12.47 -14.07
C ALA A 843 -26.93 13.57 -14.68
N ASP A 844 -27.00 13.60 -16.01
CA ASP A 844 -27.86 14.54 -16.72
C ASP A 844 -29.33 14.18 -16.54
N ARG A 845 -30.20 15.16 -16.81
CA ARG A 845 -31.65 14.98 -16.77
C ARG A 845 -32.08 13.96 -17.84
N GLU A 846 -33.13 13.21 -17.53
CA GLU A 846 -33.74 12.30 -18.47
C GLU A 846 -34.16 12.99 -19.79
N ASN A 847 -33.86 12.34 -20.91
CA ASN A 847 -34.25 12.78 -22.25
C ASN A 847 -35.65 12.23 -22.62
N ARG A 848 -36.21 12.72 -23.74
CA ARG A 848 -37.55 12.31 -24.21
C ARG A 848 -37.63 10.79 -24.44
N ASP A 849 -36.62 10.22 -25.10
CA ASP A 849 -36.67 8.83 -25.55
C ASP A 849 -36.49 7.85 -24.38
N ARG A 850 -35.73 8.23 -23.34
CA ARG A 850 -35.68 7.52 -22.05
C ARG A 850 -37.02 7.61 -21.33
N ALA A 851 -37.61 8.80 -21.24
CA ALA A 851 -38.92 8.98 -20.59
C ALA A 851 -40.02 8.10 -21.23
N ARG A 852 -40.00 7.95 -22.56
CA ARG A 852 -40.88 7.02 -23.29
C ARG A 852 -40.75 5.57 -22.81
N ARG A 853 -39.53 5.10 -22.51
CA ARG A 853 -39.28 3.73 -22.03
C ARG A 853 -39.58 3.56 -20.55
N HIS A 854 -39.34 4.59 -19.75
CA HIS A 854 -39.41 4.49 -18.29
C HIS A 854 -40.79 4.81 -17.71
N ALA A 855 -41.59 5.67 -18.34
CA ALA A 855 -42.91 6.02 -17.83
C ALA A 855 -43.83 4.79 -17.62
N PRO A 856 -43.86 3.78 -18.50
CA PRO A 856 -44.62 2.56 -18.24
C PRO A 856 -44.08 1.76 -17.05
N LEU A 857 -42.76 1.70 -16.85
CA LEU A 857 -42.13 0.93 -15.76
C LEU A 857 -42.47 1.49 -14.38
N ALA A 858 -42.58 2.81 -14.24
CA ALA A 858 -42.93 3.44 -12.98
C ALA A 858 -44.33 3.05 -12.47
N VAL A 859 -45.26 2.79 -13.40
CA VAL A 859 -46.63 2.35 -13.06
C VAL A 859 -46.67 0.86 -12.68
N MET A 860 -45.72 0.06 -13.16
CA MET A 860 -45.67 -1.38 -12.89
C MET A 860 -45.17 -1.69 -11.47
N SER A 861 -44.29 -0.86 -10.90
CA SER A 861 -43.69 -1.10 -9.57
C SER A 861 -44.42 -0.44 -8.39
N LEU A 862 -45.29 0.56 -8.61
CA LEU A 862 -46.15 1.20 -7.59
C LEU A 862 -45.47 1.50 -6.23
N ASP A 863 -44.22 1.94 -6.26
CA ASP A 863 -43.39 2.26 -5.09
C ASP A 863 -43.21 1.12 -4.05
N ARG A 864 -43.41 -0.15 -4.46
CA ARG A 864 -43.18 -1.33 -3.62
C ARG A 864 -42.44 -2.42 -4.39
N LEU A 865 -41.42 -3.00 -3.76
CA LEU A 865 -40.59 -4.02 -4.40
C LEU A 865 -40.99 -5.42 -3.90
N VAL A 866 -41.67 -6.19 -4.75
CA VAL A 866 -42.17 -7.54 -4.41
C VAL A 866 -41.52 -8.60 -5.29
N SER A 867 -41.58 -8.43 -6.60
CA SER A 867 -40.99 -9.33 -7.58
C SER A 867 -39.50 -9.02 -7.81
N VAL A 868 -38.73 -9.98 -8.33
CA VAL A 868 -37.34 -9.74 -8.72
C VAL A 868 -37.25 -8.64 -9.79
N GLN A 869 -38.20 -8.62 -10.73
CA GLN A 869 -38.25 -7.63 -11.79
C GLN A 869 -38.50 -6.22 -11.23
N ASP A 870 -39.26 -6.08 -10.15
CA ASP A 870 -39.54 -4.78 -9.53
C ASP A 870 -38.25 -4.10 -9.08
N TYR A 871 -37.24 -4.85 -8.60
CA TYR A 871 -35.93 -4.29 -8.23
C TYR A 871 -35.22 -3.68 -9.45
N ALA A 872 -35.30 -4.34 -10.62
CA ALA A 872 -34.71 -3.81 -11.85
C ALA A 872 -35.48 -2.59 -12.35
N ASP A 873 -36.81 -2.67 -12.42
CA ASP A 873 -37.66 -1.61 -12.92
C ASP A 873 -37.58 -0.36 -12.04
N PHE A 874 -37.64 -0.53 -10.71
CA PHE A 874 -37.41 0.54 -9.75
C PHE A 874 -36.05 1.20 -9.91
N SER A 875 -34.99 0.40 -10.06
CA SER A 875 -33.64 0.93 -10.23
C SER A 875 -33.49 1.67 -11.56
N ARG A 876 -34.11 1.16 -12.64
CA ARG A 876 -34.22 1.88 -13.92
C ARG A 876 -35.06 3.14 -13.80
N THR A 877 -35.90 3.29 -12.77
CA THR A 877 -36.65 4.51 -12.45
C THR A 877 -35.97 5.44 -11.44
N PHE A 878 -34.78 5.08 -10.95
CA PHE A 878 -34.04 5.88 -9.98
C PHE A 878 -33.21 6.96 -10.68
N ALA A 879 -33.22 8.21 -10.20
CA ALA A 879 -32.43 9.28 -10.80
C ALA A 879 -30.92 8.97 -10.77
N GLY A 880 -30.26 9.11 -11.93
CA GLY A 880 -28.85 8.78 -12.11
C GLY A 880 -28.56 7.34 -12.56
N ILE A 881 -29.56 6.45 -12.57
CA ILE A 881 -29.48 5.10 -13.11
C ILE A 881 -30.31 5.02 -14.39
N ASP A 882 -29.77 4.38 -15.43
CA ASP A 882 -30.45 4.20 -16.71
C ASP A 882 -30.77 2.74 -16.99
N LYS A 883 -29.82 1.84 -16.73
CA LYS A 883 -30.04 0.40 -16.90
C LYS A 883 -29.88 -0.34 -15.60
N ALA A 884 -30.76 -1.31 -15.40
CA ALA A 884 -30.63 -2.26 -14.34
C ALA A 884 -31.12 -3.64 -14.79
N SER A 885 -30.62 -4.69 -14.17
CA SER A 885 -31.10 -6.06 -14.34
C SER A 885 -31.04 -6.75 -12.99
N ALA A 886 -32.11 -7.46 -12.63
CA ALA A 886 -32.20 -8.17 -11.38
C ALA A 886 -32.44 -9.65 -11.64
N VAL A 887 -31.69 -10.49 -10.94
CA VAL A 887 -31.82 -11.94 -10.99
C VAL A 887 -31.73 -12.50 -9.58
N ARG A 888 -32.41 -13.62 -9.33
CA ARG A 888 -32.30 -14.33 -8.06
C ARG A 888 -31.10 -15.28 -8.14
N LEU A 889 -30.11 -15.07 -7.28
CA LEU A 889 -28.91 -15.89 -7.16
C LEU A 889 -28.80 -16.46 -5.75
N SER A 890 -27.84 -17.35 -5.52
CA SER A 890 -27.47 -17.80 -4.17
C SER A 890 -26.05 -17.37 -3.84
N ASP A 891 -25.85 -16.87 -2.62
CA ASP A 891 -24.53 -16.61 -2.04
C ASP A 891 -23.90 -17.88 -1.41
N GLY A 892 -24.46 -19.06 -1.71
CA GLY A 892 -24.08 -20.35 -1.14
C GLY A 892 -24.75 -20.68 0.19
N ARG A 893 -25.42 -19.71 0.85
CA ARG A 893 -26.12 -19.91 2.12
C ARG A 893 -27.61 -19.56 2.04
N ARG A 894 -27.96 -18.55 1.25
CA ARG A 894 -29.33 -18.07 1.07
C ARG A 894 -29.57 -17.58 -0.36
N GLN A 895 -30.83 -17.31 -0.67
CA GLN A 895 -31.22 -16.64 -1.91
C GLN A 895 -31.03 -15.13 -1.77
N VAL A 896 -30.40 -14.51 -2.75
CA VAL A 896 -30.13 -13.07 -2.83
C VAL A 896 -30.69 -12.51 -4.13
N VAL A 897 -31.22 -11.29 -4.08
CA VAL A 897 -31.54 -10.53 -5.30
C VAL A 897 -30.25 -9.86 -5.74
N HIS A 898 -29.68 -10.32 -6.85
CA HIS A 898 -28.51 -9.70 -7.45
C HIS A 898 -28.96 -8.68 -8.49
N LEU A 899 -28.70 -7.41 -8.19
CA LEU A 899 -29.05 -6.26 -9.01
C LEU A 899 -27.79 -5.72 -9.67
N THR A 900 -27.73 -5.78 -10.99
CA THR A 900 -26.72 -5.07 -11.77
C THR A 900 -27.27 -3.72 -12.21
N ILE A 901 -26.48 -2.65 -12.05
CA ILE A 901 -26.85 -1.28 -12.44
C ILE A 901 -25.79 -0.66 -13.37
N ALA A 902 -26.24 0.26 -14.23
CA ALA A 902 -25.40 1.15 -15.01
C ALA A 902 -25.91 2.59 -14.84
N GLY A 903 -24.97 3.52 -14.65
CA GLY A 903 -25.29 4.94 -14.56
C GLY A 903 -25.88 5.47 -15.86
N ALA A 904 -26.60 6.58 -15.78
CA ALA A 904 -27.09 7.27 -16.97
C ALA A 904 -25.94 7.71 -17.88
N ASP A 905 -26.03 7.37 -19.16
CA ASP A 905 -24.93 7.57 -20.13
C ASP A 905 -23.60 6.95 -19.67
N ASP A 906 -23.68 5.86 -18.89
CA ASP A 906 -22.55 5.12 -18.35
C ASP A 906 -21.61 5.92 -17.43
N ILE A 907 -22.15 6.93 -16.73
CA ILE A 907 -21.38 7.68 -15.75
C ILE A 907 -20.74 6.77 -14.70
N PRO A 908 -19.54 7.13 -14.18
CA PRO A 908 -18.91 6.38 -13.11
C PRO A 908 -19.73 6.49 -11.82
N ILE A 909 -19.91 5.35 -11.14
CA ILE A 909 -20.57 5.26 -9.84
C ILE A 909 -19.58 4.64 -8.85
N ASP A 910 -19.02 5.45 -7.96
CA ASP A 910 -18.27 4.92 -6.82
C ASP A 910 -19.26 4.29 -5.82
N GLN A 911 -18.88 3.17 -5.19
CA GLN A 911 -19.76 2.49 -4.23
C GLN A 911 -19.92 3.27 -2.90
N ASN A 912 -19.05 4.24 -2.66
CA ASN A 912 -19.16 5.20 -1.57
C ASN A 912 -19.90 6.49 -1.98
N SER A 913 -20.31 6.62 -3.24
CA SER A 913 -21.10 7.78 -3.70
C SER A 913 -22.50 7.79 -3.06
N ASP A 914 -23.09 8.98 -3.00
CA ASP A 914 -24.47 9.14 -2.54
C ASP A 914 -25.46 8.39 -3.41
N LEU A 915 -25.24 8.38 -4.73
CA LEU A 915 -26.11 7.68 -5.68
C LEU A 915 -26.24 6.19 -5.30
N TYR A 916 -25.10 5.51 -5.10
CA TYR A 916 -25.08 4.10 -4.72
C TYR A 916 -25.70 3.86 -3.34
N ARG A 917 -25.34 4.69 -2.35
CA ARG A 917 -25.84 4.56 -0.96
C ARG A 917 -27.34 4.78 -0.86
N ASN A 918 -27.85 5.82 -1.53
CA ASN A 918 -29.27 6.16 -1.51
C ASN A 918 -30.11 5.16 -2.28
N LEU A 919 -29.61 4.62 -3.40
CA LEU A 919 -30.26 3.50 -4.09
C LEU A 919 -30.35 2.29 -3.16
N SER A 920 -29.25 1.89 -2.54
CA SER A 920 -29.21 0.76 -1.59
C SER A 920 -30.19 0.96 -0.41
N GLN A 921 -30.27 2.20 0.10
CA GLN A 921 -31.22 2.54 1.16
C GLN A 921 -32.67 2.50 0.67
N ALA A 922 -32.98 3.04 -0.52
CA ALA A 922 -34.32 3.02 -1.09
C ALA A 922 -34.80 1.58 -1.34
N LEU A 923 -33.94 0.72 -1.90
CA LEU A 923 -34.25 -0.71 -2.11
C LEU A 923 -34.60 -1.44 -0.81
N ARG A 924 -33.98 -1.06 0.31
CA ARG A 924 -34.30 -1.62 1.65
C ARG A 924 -35.56 -1.03 2.27
N GLN A 925 -35.87 0.24 1.99
CA GLN A 925 -37.03 0.94 2.56
C GLN A 925 -38.33 0.62 1.82
N LEU A 926 -38.26 0.46 0.50
CA LEU A 926 -39.42 0.19 -0.37
C LEU A 926 -39.61 -1.31 -0.67
N GLY A 927 -38.60 -2.14 -0.40
CA GLY A 927 -38.67 -3.60 -0.48
C GLY A 927 -38.75 -4.27 0.89
N ASP A 928 -38.70 -5.60 0.91
CA ASP A 928 -38.62 -6.39 2.15
C ASP A 928 -37.25 -6.17 2.83
N PRO A 929 -37.18 -5.61 4.07
CA PRO A 929 -35.91 -5.38 4.77
C PRO A 929 -35.11 -6.66 5.08
N SER A 930 -35.78 -7.81 5.10
CA SER A 930 -35.16 -9.13 5.33
C SER A 930 -34.63 -9.77 4.05
N GLN A 931 -35.04 -9.27 2.88
CA GLN A 931 -34.54 -9.75 1.58
C GLN A 931 -33.13 -9.18 1.33
N PRO A 932 -32.08 -10.03 1.30
CA PRO A 932 -30.75 -9.56 0.93
C PRO A 932 -30.71 -9.15 -0.55
N VAL A 933 -30.21 -7.93 -0.78
CA VAL A 933 -29.96 -7.37 -2.11
C VAL A 933 -28.47 -7.11 -2.26
N GLN A 934 -27.88 -7.65 -3.32
CA GLN A 934 -26.50 -7.40 -3.71
C GLN A 934 -26.50 -6.52 -4.96
N ILE A 935 -25.93 -5.32 -4.85
CA ILE A 935 -25.81 -4.39 -5.97
C ILE A 935 -24.41 -4.55 -6.58
N ALA A 936 -24.35 -4.68 -7.90
CA ALA A 936 -23.11 -4.71 -8.66
C ALA A 936 -23.19 -3.69 -9.81
N LEU A 937 -22.05 -3.15 -10.20
CA LEU A 937 -21.95 -2.35 -11.41
C LEU A 937 -21.90 -3.28 -12.63
N ARG A 938 -22.44 -2.82 -13.75
CA ARG A 938 -22.40 -3.50 -15.04
C ARG A 938 -20.96 -3.83 -15.48
N GLU A 939 -20.77 -4.97 -16.12
CA GLU A 939 -19.51 -5.32 -16.77
C GLU A 939 -19.51 -4.81 -18.23
N LEU A 940 -18.51 -4.00 -18.62
CA LEU A 940 -18.40 -3.51 -20.01
C LEU A 940 -17.78 -4.57 -20.91
N MET A 941 -18.33 -4.72 -22.10
CA MET A 941 -17.71 -5.38 -23.23
C MET A 941 -17.46 -4.34 -24.33
N VAL A 942 -16.21 -4.12 -24.69
CA VAL A 942 -15.85 -3.29 -25.84
C VAL A 942 -15.87 -4.15 -27.09
N LEU A 943 -16.69 -3.77 -28.07
CA LEU A 943 -16.79 -4.44 -29.37
C LEU A 943 -15.59 -4.11 -30.24
N ILE A 944 -15.11 -5.11 -31.00
CA ILE A 944 -14.07 -4.97 -32.01
C ILE A 944 -14.66 -5.41 -33.35
N ILE A 945 -14.71 -4.48 -34.30
CA ILE A 945 -15.28 -4.70 -35.62
C ILE A 945 -14.25 -4.27 -36.67
N SER A 946 -13.98 -5.17 -37.62
CA SER A 946 -13.24 -4.83 -38.84
C SER A 946 -14.04 -5.28 -40.04
N ALA A 947 -14.24 -4.38 -41.00
CA ALA A 947 -14.99 -4.65 -42.21
C ALA A 947 -14.39 -3.96 -43.43
N LYS A 948 -14.50 -4.62 -44.58
CA LYS A 948 -14.26 -4.06 -45.92
C LYS A 948 -15.60 -3.70 -46.54
N VAL A 949 -15.70 -2.48 -47.05
CA VAL A 949 -16.95 -1.95 -47.61
C VAL A 949 -16.70 -1.52 -49.05
N LYS A 950 -17.58 -1.97 -49.95
CA LYS A 950 -17.66 -1.50 -51.32
C LYS A 950 -18.80 -0.48 -51.41
N ILE A 951 -18.51 0.68 -51.95
CA ILE A 951 -19.49 1.75 -52.18
C ILE A 951 -19.98 1.75 -53.62
N LEU A 952 -21.17 2.32 -53.85
CA LEU A 952 -21.72 2.54 -55.19
C LEU A 952 -20.82 3.51 -55.99
N PRO A 953 -20.71 3.36 -57.32
CA PRO A 953 -19.77 4.11 -58.15
C PRO A 953 -19.89 5.64 -58.07
N ASP A 954 -21.09 6.17 -57.82
CA ASP A 954 -21.36 7.61 -57.76
C ASP A 954 -21.04 8.24 -56.39
N TYR A 955 -20.67 7.44 -55.38
CA TYR A 955 -20.37 7.89 -54.03
C TYR A 955 -18.85 7.93 -53.78
N GLN A 956 -18.42 8.83 -52.88
CA GLN A 956 -17.02 8.94 -52.43
C GLN A 956 -16.83 8.35 -51.03
N TRP A 957 -15.72 7.63 -50.81
CA TRP A 957 -15.42 6.97 -49.53
C TRP A 957 -15.38 7.96 -48.37
N GLU A 958 -14.78 9.12 -48.57
CA GLU A 958 -14.63 10.20 -47.59
C GLU A 958 -15.98 10.77 -47.13
N SER A 959 -17.05 10.57 -47.92
CA SER A 959 -18.41 10.97 -47.56
C SER A 959 -19.22 9.85 -46.90
N VAL A 960 -19.00 8.59 -47.31
CA VAL A 960 -19.78 7.43 -46.85
C VAL A 960 -19.20 6.80 -45.58
N GLU A 961 -17.88 6.64 -45.46
CA GLU A 961 -17.24 6.03 -44.28
C GLU A 961 -17.62 6.72 -42.97
N PRO A 962 -17.64 8.07 -42.87
CA PRO A 962 -18.05 8.73 -41.65
C PRO A 962 -19.51 8.44 -41.28
N GLN A 963 -20.39 8.30 -42.28
CA GLN A 963 -21.80 7.95 -42.07
C GLN A 963 -21.95 6.51 -41.57
N ILE A 964 -21.19 5.56 -42.13
CA ILE A 964 -21.14 4.17 -41.64
C ILE A 964 -20.65 4.14 -40.20
N ARG A 965 -19.52 4.81 -39.92
CA ARG A 965 -18.94 4.90 -38.59
C ARG A 965 -19.92 5.48 -37.58
N GLN A 966 -20.56 6.59 -37.91
CA GLN A 966 -21.56 7.22 -37.05
C GLN A 966 -22.75 6.27 -36.80
N THR A 967 -23.27 5.60 -37.83
CA THR A 967 -24.40 4.68 -37.72
C THR A 967 -24.07 3.47 -36.84
N LEU A 968 -22.86 2.91 -36.97
CA LEU A 968 -22.36 1.83 -36.10
C LEU A 968 -22.18 2.30 -34.66
N LEU A 969 -21.52 3.45 -34.44
CA LEU A 969 -21.32 4.02 -33.11
C LEU A 969 -22.65 4.33 -32.42
N ASP A 970 -23.66 4.78 -33.15
CA ASP A 970 -25.01 5.05 -32.67
C ASP A 970 -25.79 3.76 -32.36
N THR A 971 -25.76 2.78 -33.27
CA THR A 971 -26.46 1.48 -33.11
C THR A 971 -25.91 0.64 -31.97
N PHE A 972 -24.58 0.61 -31.83
CA PHE A 972 -23.88 -0.08 -30.75
C PHE A 972 -23.44 0.88 -29.64
N SER A 973 -24.12 2.01 -29.50
CA SER A 973 -23.89 2.96 -28.40
C SER A 973 -24.38 2.39 -27.07
N PHE A 974 -23.94 2.99 -25.96
CA PHE A 974 -24.59 2.72 -24.69
C PHE A 974 -26.10 2.99 -24.79
N GLU A 975 -26.58 4.10 -25.35
CA GLU A 975 -28.01 4.43 -25.34
C GLU A 975 -28.93 3.37 -25.98
N ARG A 976 -28.47 2.64 -27.02
CA ARG A 976 -29.27 1.63 -27.73
C ARG A 976 -29.08 0.19 -27.26
N ARG A 977 -28.00 -0.10 -26.52
CA ARG A 977 -27.65 -1.47 -26.11
C ARG A 977 -28.16 -1.78 -24.72
N GLU A 978 -28.78 -2.94 -24.51
CA GLU A 978 -29.30 -3.37 -23.19
C GLU A 978 -28.37 -4.33 -22.45
N LEU A 979 -28.55 -4.44 -21.13
CA LEU A 979 -27.85 -5.44 -20.31
C LEU A 979 -28.26 -6.86 -20.75
N GLY A 980 -27.28 -7.71 -21.03
CA GLY A 980 -27.51 -9.07 -21.52
C GLY A 980 -27.96 -9.16 -22.99
N GLN A 981 -27.84 -8.08 -23.77
CA GLN A 981 -28.18 -8.09 -25.20
C GLN A 981 -26.98 -8.54 -26.04
N ASP A 982 -27.12 -9.69 -26.70
CA ASP A 982 -26.10 -10.20 -27.63
C ASP A 982 -25.92 -9.30 -28.86
N VAL A 983 -24.72 -9.32 -29.46
CA VAL A 983 -24.46 -8.71 -30.78
C VAL A 983 -24.38 -9.81 -31.82
N THR A 984 -25.07 -9.66 -32.94
CA THR A 984 -25.01 -10.64 -34.05
C THR A 984 -24.33 -10.08 -35.28
N LEU A 985 -23.71 -10.95 -36.07
CA LEU A 985 -23.06 -10.54 -37.32
C LEU A 985 -24.07 -9.96 -38.32
N SER A 986 -25.27 -10.53 -38.39
CA SER A 986 -26.36 -10.03 -39.24
C SER A 986 -26.78 -8.61 -38.86
N GLU A 987 -26.80 -8.29 -37.56
CA GLU A 987 -27.10 -6.93 -37.08
C GLU A 987 -26.04 -5.96 -37.62
N VAL A 988 -24.75 -6.24 -37.44
CA VAL A 988 -23.64 -5.41 -37.94
C VAL A 988 -23.71 -5.22 -39.46
N ILE A 989 -23.89 -6.30 -40.22
CA ILE A 989 -24.01 -6.26 -41.68
C ILE A 989 -25.19 -5.39 -42.10
N SER A 990 -26.37 -5.59 -41.49
CA SER A 990 -27.57 -4.83 -41.82
C SER A 990 -27.43 -3.34 -41.51
N THR A 991 -26.73 -3.00 -40.42
CA THR A 991 -26.45 -1.61 -40.05
C THR A 991 -25.55 -0.93 -41.08
N ILE A 992 -24.52 -1.62 -41.59
CA ILE A 992 -23.62 -1.08 -42.61
C ILE A 992 -24.34 -0.97 -43.97
N GLN A 993 -25.05 -2.01 -44.40
CA GLN A 993 -25.78 -2.02 -45.67
C GLN A 993 -26.94 -1.02 -45.72
N GLY A 994 -27.50 -0.66 -44.57
CA GLY A 994 -28.56 0.35 -44.48
C GLY A 994 -28.10 1.78 -44.80
N VAL A 995 -26.80 2.04 -44.88
CA VAL A 995 -26.25 3.36 -45.21
C VAL A 995 -26.30 3.60 -46.72
N ALA A 996 -26.93 4.70 -47.12
CA ALA A 996 -27.02 5.08 -48.53
C ALA A 996 -25.63 5.22 -49.15
N GLY A 997 -25.42 4.60 -50.31
CA GLY A 997 -24.12 4.56 -50.99
C GLY A 997 -23.30 3.29 -50.75
N VAL A 998 -23.71 2.39 -49.84
CA VAL A 998 -23.08 1.08 -49.67
C VAL A 998 -23.64 0.07 -50.68
N ASP A 999 -22.76 -0.60 -51.43
CA ASP A 999 -23.10 -1.67 -52.37
C ASP A 999 -22.95 -3.05 -51.70
N PHE A 1000 -21.82 -3.27 -51.01
CA PHE A 1000 -21.48 -4.56 -50.40
C PHE A 1000 -20.61 -4.38 -49.16
N VAL A 1001 -20.73 -5.31 -48.20
CA VAL A 1001 -19.90 -5.35 -46.98
C VAL A 1001 -19.39 -6.75 -46.73
N ASP A 1002 -18.12 -6.86 -46.36
CA ASP A 1002 -17.46 -8.08 -45.90
C ASP A 1002 -16.83 -7.81 -44.52
N VAL A 1003 -17.24 -8.56 -43.51
CA VAL A 1003 -16.79 -8.34 -42.13
C VAL A 1003 -15.68 -9.33 -41.81
N ASP A 1004 -14.47 -8.82 -41.60
CA ASP A 1004 -13.29 -9.63 -41.29
C ASP A 1004 -13.27 -10.05 -39.80
N ILE A 1005 -13.70 -9.16 -38.89
CA ILE A 1005 -13.67 -9.39 -37.44
C ILE A 1005 -14.96 -8.90 -36.80
N LEU A 1006 -15.57 -9.76 -35.97
CA LEU A 1006 -16.56 -9.39 -34.97
C LEU A 1006 -16.17 -10.09 -33.66
N ASN A 1007 -15.66 -9.33 -32.70
CA ASN A 1007 -15.26 -9.83 -31.39
C ASN A 1007 -15.56 -8.82 -30.28
N SER A 1008 -15.23 -9.17 -29.05
CA SER A 1008 -15.35 -8.27 -27.91
C SER A 1008 -14.30 -8.56 -26.84
N ILE A 1009 -14.00 -7.55 -26.04
CA ILE A 1009 -13.15 -7.64 -24.87
C ILE A 1009 -13.96 -7.17 -23.67
N SER A 1010 -14.12 -8.03 -22.68
CA SER A 1010 -14.75 -7.70 -21.40
C SER A 1010 -13.80 -6.94 -20.48
N GLU A 1011 -14.34 -6.21 -19.51
CA GLU A 1011 -13.59 -5.66 -18.38
C GLU A 1011 -12.85 -6.75 -17.59
N THR A 1012 -13.43 -7.95 -17.46
CA THR A 1012 -12.78 -9.07 -16.75
C THR A 1012 -11.65 -9.71 -17.56
N GLU A 1013 -11.80 -9.87 -18.86
CA GLU A 1013 -10.70 -10.30 -19.75
C GLU A 1013 -9.61 -9.24 -19.78
N ALA A 1014 -9.97 -7.96 -19.86
CA ALA A 1014 -9.03 -6.86 -19.75
C ALA A 1014 -8.32 -6.83 -18.39
N ALA A 1015 -8.90 -7.44 -17.36
CA ALA A 1015 -8.26 -7.58 -16.06
C ALA A 1015 -7.16 -8.64 -16.01
N ASN A 1016 -7.25 -9.65 -16.87
CA ASN A 1016 -6.33 -10.78 -16.90
C ASN A 1016 -5.47 -10.73 -18.18
N PRO A 1017 -4.18 -10.34 -18.08
CA PRO A 1017 -3.36 -10.13 -19.27
C PRO A 1017 -3.22 -11.39 -20.13
N THR A 1018 -3.15 -12.59 -19.54
CA THR A 1018 -3.04 -13.84 -20.30
C THR A 1018 -4.30 -14.06 -21.14
N GLN A 1019 -5.47 -13.90 -20.54
CA GLN A 1019 -6.74 -13.97 -21.27
C GLN A 1019 -6.84 -12.90 -22.34
N LEU A 1020 -6.37 -11.67 -22.06
CA LEU A 1020 -6.39 -10.56 -23.01
C LEU A 1020 -5.47 -10.79 -24.22
N ILE A 1021 -4.27 -11.32 -24.00
CA ILE A 1021 -3.30 -11.63 -25.06
C ILE A 1021 -3.82 -12.78 -25.91
N ASP A 1022 -4.27 -13.86 -25.29
CA ASP A 1022 -4.92 -14.98 -25.98
C ASP A 1022 -6.11 -14.49 -26.81
N LYS A 1023 -6.87 -13.52 -26.27
CA LYS A 1023 -8.00 -12.92 -26.97
C LYS A 1023 -7.57 -12.14 -28.20
N PHE A 1024 -6.52 -11.31 -28.09
CA PHE A 1024 -5.98 -10.55 -29.22
C PHE A 1024 -5.37 -11.43 -30.31
N ALA A 1025 -4.66 -12.49 -29.93
CA ALA A 1025 -4.07 -13.44 -30.87
C ALA A 1025 -5.12 -14.23 -31.67
N ASN A 1026 -6.31 -14.41 -31.10
CA ASN A 1026 -7.40 -15.22 -31.68
C ASN A 1026 -8.61 -14.37 -32.14
N LEU A 1027 -8.40 -13.09 -32.44
CA LEU A 1027 -9.45 -12.25 -33.02
C LEU A 1027 -9.86 -12.79 -34.39
N THR A 1028 -11.09 -13.28 -34.45
CA THR A 1028 -11.69 -13.91 -35.63
C THR A 1028 -13.13 -13.43 -35.79
N LEU A 1029 -13.70 -13.64 -36.97
CA LEU A 1029 -15.11 -13.43 -37.22
C LEU A 1029 -15.96 -14.40 -36.38
N LYS A 1030 -16.83 -13.85 -35.53
CA LYS A 1030 -17.86 -14.62 -34.83
C LYS A 1030 -19.23 -14.26 -35.39
N THR A 1031 -20.14 -15.23 -35.46
CA THR A 1031 -21.53 -14.99 -35.87
C THR A 1031 -22.36 -14.31 -34.78
N ARG A 1032 -21.95 -14.46 -33.51
CA ARG A 1032 -22.59 -13.88 -32.34
C ARG A 1032 -21.57 -13.61 -31.23
N ILE A 1033 -21.71 -12.47 -30.57
CA ILE A 1033 -21.05 -12.13 -29.32
C ILE A 1033 -22.06 -12.34 -28.18
N PRO A 1034 -21.87 -13.36 -27.33
CA PRO A 1034 -22.75 -13.59 -26.20
C PRO A 1034 -22.54 -12.51 -25.14
N VAL A 1035 -23.63 -11.89 -24.68
CA VAL A 1035 -23.62 -10.90 -23.60
C VAL A 1035 -24.55 -11.40 -22.51
N ASN A 1036 -24.00 -11.67 -21.33
CA ASN A 1036 -24.72 -12.42 -20.30
C ASN A 1036 -25.40 -11.52 -19.28
N LEU A 1037 -26.58 -11.93 -18.82
CA LEU A 1037 -27.14 -11.45 -17.55
C LEU A 1037 -26.30 -11.95 -16.37
N ALA A 1038 -26.48 -11.34 -15.20
CA ALA A 1038 -25.71 -11.68 -14.00
C ALA A 1038 -25.84 -13.19 -13.65
N ARG A 1039 -24.72 -13.81 -13.28
CA ARG A 1039 -24.64 -15.24 -12.91
C ARG A 1039 -23.65 -15.43 -11.79
N THR A 1040 -24.06 -16.16 -10.74
CA THR A 1040 -23.23 -16.53 -9.57
C THR A 1040 -22.45 -15.34 -8.95
N GLN A 1041 -21.26 -15.03 -9.46
CA GLN A 1041 -20.36 -13.97 -8.98
C GLN A 1041 -20.13 -12.82 -9.99
N HIS A 1042 -20.71 -12.89 -11.19
CA HIS A 1042 -20.52 -11.88 -12.24
C HIS A 1042 -21.76 -11.00 -12.40
N ALA A 1043 -21.52 -9.71 -12.60
CA ALA A 1043 -22.55 -8.75 -12.97
C ALA A 1043 -23.07 -8.98 -14.39
N ALA A 1044 -24.23 -8.41 -14.71
CA ALA A 1044 -24.72 -8.40 -16.08
C ALA A 1044 -23.79 -7.57 -16.98
N GLN A 1045 -23.59 -8.05 -18.20
CA GLN A 1045 -22.71 -7.48 -19.19
C GLN A 1045 -23.47 -6.55 -20.13
N ILE A 1046 -22.78 -5.55 -20.69
CA ILE A 1046 -23.26 -4.75 -21.83
C ILE A 1046 -22.17 -4.66 -22.88
N ALA A 1047 -22.53 -4.82 -24.16
CA ALA A 1047 -21.59 -4.66 -25.26
C ALA A 1047 -21.83 -3.38 -26.05
N ILE A 1048 -20.79 -2.56 -26.18
CA ILE A 1048 -20.82 -1.27 -26.87
C ILE A 1048 -19.61 -1.08 -27.78
N LEU A 1049 -19.72 -0.23 -28.79
CA LEU A 1049 -18.57 0.36 -29.48
C LEU A 1049 -18.12 1.61 -28.74
N SER A 1050 -16.81 1.72 -28.47
CA SER A 1050 -16.25 2.88 -27.77
C SER A 1050 -15.83 3.97 -28.75
N PRO A 1051 -16.36 5.21 -28.67
CA PRO A 1051 -15.92 6.31 -29.51
C PRO A 1051 -14.55 6.86 -29.10
N THR A 1052 -14.10 6.61 -27.87
CA THR A 1052 -12.79 7.10 -27.38
C THR A 1052 -11.62 6.26 -27.88
N GLU A 1053 -11.89 5.04 -28.37
CA GLU A 1053 -10.91 4.11 -28.91
C GLU A 1053 -11.24 3.77 -30.36
N PRO A 1054 -10.99 4.70 -31.32
CA PRO A 1054 -11.46 4.57 -32.70
C PRO A 1054 -10.90 3.33 -33.42
N ARG A 1055 -9.77 2.78 -32.94
CA ARG A 1055 -9.14 1.57 -33.49
C ARG A 1055 -9.90 0.28 -33.19
N THR A 1056 -10.93 0.34 -32.35
CA THR A 1056 -11.86 -0.78 -32.15
C THR A 1056 -12.83 -0.96 -33.32
N LEU A 1057 -12.97 0.05 -34.19
CA LEU A 1057 -13.76 0.02 -35.42
C LEU A 1057 -12.90 0.38 -36.64
N LEU A 1058 -12.54 -0.63 -37.43
CA LEU A 1058 -11.75 -0.50 -38.65
C LEU A 1058 -12.61 -0.71 -39.88
N LEU A 1059 -12.74 0.33 -40.70
CA LEU A 1059 -13.47 0.30 -41.97
C LEU A 1059 -12.47 0.55 -43.09
N ASN A 1060 -12.35 -0.38 -44.03
CA ASN A 1060 -11.46 -0.26 -45.18
C ASN A 1060 -12.27 -0.29 -46.48
N PRO A 1061 -11.87 0.46 -47.52
CA PRO A 1061 -12.45 0.28 -48.83
C PRO A 1061 -12.12 -1.11 -49.37
N MET A 1062 -13.08 -1.76 -50.02
CA MET A 1062 -12.85 -3.03 -50.70
C MET A 1062 -12.10 -2.76 -52.01
N GLU A 1063 -10.85 -3.22 -52.11
CA GLU A 1063 -10.09 -3.13 -53.36
C GLU A 1063 -10.76 -3.98 -54.44
N VAL A 1064 -11.34 -3.32 -55.43
CA VAL A 1064 -11.72 -3.97 -56.68
C VAL A 1064 -10.41 -4.29 -57.41
N LYS A 1065 -9.97 -5.55 -57.42
CA LYS A 1065 -9.01 -5.97 -58.45
C LYS A 1065 -9.69 -5.72 -59.80
N PRO A 1066 -9.08 -4.93 -60.69
CA PRO A 1066 -9.69 -4.51 -61.94
C PRO A 1066 -10.08 -5.68 -62.84
#